data_AF-A0A1E7N464-F1
#
_entry.id   AF-A0A1E7N464-F1
#
_cell.length_a   1.000
_cell.length_b   1.000
_cell.length_c   1.000
_cell.angle_alpha   90.00
_cell.angle_beta   90.00
_cell.angle_gamma   90.00
#
_symmetry.space_group_name_H-M   'P 1'
#
loop_
_entity.id
_entity.type
_entity.pdbx_description
1 polymer ?
#
loop_
_entity_poly.entity_id
_entity_poly.type
_entity_poly.pdbx_seq_one_letter_code
_entity_poly.pdbx_strand_id
1 'polypeptide(L)'
;MILTGNEIARERANGRITIEPFTPEQVNPNSYNFRLGKTLRVYQTMPLDARQTNEFEEIEIPEEGYVLEPGRLYLAHTIEVLGSEHYAPTFAARSSVARLGLFINLSASLGDIGYTGQWTLQLYSMNRVRVYSGINIGQMMWWRPQGDIVLYDGKYQGSVGPRSSDIHVDFDKQFARQRFPGLGASVEVAEVGPKFAQLARSSHAFRVPTAFVVPAGEFVDSLTDEHRADLAEAFSDLKATVGAFFTDTVERIQKTGAQIRLGDDARKLLRARLNEVFKDADVELAVRSSGLDEDTEGSSQAGVHQSILGVRGADEAIAAVEQCWRSYYEAPAVAARIRAGDFDPAPRLAVIVQRLVRPRLAGVAFTGLDGAEDQRVSIEYVEGLADELVAGVAVPQRTDSAELADADASHPAGDQEALAQVVELARALREQQGGDVDVEWAVDDEGLHLIQVRPLTAVREQSRVSSEPVAESYRLYFDELPASFHLAEVAAVYGGYTAKRGPAHRMAHSVGVSVGAGWVLQFNGRGLHDEATAGRLREELSGGSNECVLDFGDTLRQIVVPKEEVLDQLALTTGATADGTLLHAVVVRDFIRGSLGVISRRAGDGLVVEYTDEGLMALNRGTAGGETIVVGDISLGFDAPENVSAAPSGEALLEHLDEIARFTTAMHDKYGPVTIEWVLDGPGLFFVDYSVLDGDDTVVVAHGEVSISPGTAQGPLLRLDDDELLRRLSIGPAVSINKSQDVSEHDGLARILDAVKAFDQKPIVVASRPYAVLSVLIEHVSGFVFDQGSALGHLAILLREAGVPAVAAAGVTGTEAVISNGTVATTGHKGE
;
A
#
# COMPACT_ATOMS: atom_id res chain seq x y z
N MET A 1 5.87 50.89 -20.30
CA MET A 1 5.85 52.32 -20.70
C MET A 1 4.45 52.89 -20.45
N ILE A 2 4.31 54.14 -20.01
CA ILE A 2 3.01 54.81 -19.80
C ILE A 2 2.53 55.50 -21.09
N LEU A 3 1.22 55.55 -21.32
CA LEU A 3 0.62 56.27 -22.45
C LEU A 3 0.45 57.76 -22.16
N THR A 4 0.65 58.61 -23.17
CA THR A 4 0.30 60.04 -23.11
C THR A 4 -1.20 60.23 -23.29
N GLY A 5 -1.75 61.39 -22.94
CA GLY A 5 -3.16 61.72 -23.15
C GLY A 5 -3.61 61.61 -24.61
N ASN A 6 -2.77 62.09 -25.54
CA ASN A 6 -3.03 61.99 -26.97
C ASN A 6 -3.07 60.53 -27.42
N GLU A 7 -2.17 59.71 -26.88
CA GLU A 7 -2.15 58.27 -27.12
C GLU A 7 -3.41 57.61 -26.55
N ILE A 8 -3.81 57.92 -25.31
CA ILE A 8 -5.04 57.40 -24.69
C ILE A 8 -6.27 57.69 -25.58
N ALA A 9 -6.41 58.95 -26.04
CA ALA A 9 -7.52 59.34 -26.91
C ALA A 9 -7.51 58.58 -28.25
N ARG A 10 -6.33 58.39 -28.83
CA ARG A 10 -6.16 57.61 -30.08
C ARG A 10 -6.48 56.13 -29.87
N GLU A 11 -5.97 55.53 -28.81
CA GLU A 11 -6.17 54.11 -28.49
C GLU A 11 -7.63 53.82 -28.12
N ARG A 12 -8.35 54.78 -27.51
CA ARG A 12 -9.81 54.72 -27.35
C ARG A 12 -10.52 54.75 -28.69
N ALA A 13 -10.16 55.65 -29.60
CA ALA A 13 -10.76 55.71 -30.94
C ALA A 13 -10.52 54.42 -31.75
N ASN A 14 -9.40 53.74 -31.51
CA ASN A 14 -9.07 52.44 -32.09
C ASN A 14 -9.75 51.24 -31.40
N GLY A 15 -10.54 51.48 -30.35
CA GLY A 15 -11.22 50.42 -29.58
C GLY A 15 -10.31 49.59 -28.66
N ARG A 16 -9.03 49.98 -28.49
CA ARG A 16 -8.08 49.27 -27.61
C ARG A 16 -8.16 49.72 -26.15
N ILE A 17 -8.74 50.89 -25.88
CA ILE A 17 -9.06 51.39 -24.54
C ILE A 17 -10.57 51.69 -24.48
N THR A 18 -11.23 51.24 -23.42
CA THR A 18 -12.63 51.57 -23.14
C THR A 18 -12.69 52.76 -22.19
N ILE A 19 -13.41 53.82 -22.60
CA ILE A 19 -13.76 54.97 -21.74
C ILE A 19 -15.16 55.42 -22.14
N GLU A 20 -16.17 55.13 -21.32
CA GLU A 20 -17.56 55.44 -21.65
C GLU A 20 -18.35 55.99 -20.45
N PRO A 21 -18.83 57.24 -20.49
CA PRO A 21 -18.69 58.21 -21.59
C PRO A 21 -17.28 58.82 -21.69
N PHE A 22 -16.82 59.09 -22.91
CA PHE A 22 -15.58 59.83 -23.18
C PHE A 22 -15.83 61.33 -23.35
N THR A 23 -15.07 62.14 -22.61
CA THR A 23 -15.11 63.62 -22.68
C THR A 23 -13.70 64.14 -22.99
N PRO A 24 -13.46 64.80 -24.13
CA PRO A 24 -12.13 65.28 -24.51
C PRO A 24 -11.46 66.18 -23.45
N GLU A 25 -12.24 66.99 -22.74
CA GLU A 25 -11.76 67.92 -21.71
C GLU A 25 -11.23 67.21 -20.45
N GLN A 26 -11.51 65.90 -20.30
CA GLN A 26 -10.99 65.08 -19.20
C GLN A 26 -9.59 64.50 -19.51
N VAL A 27 -9.06 64.64 -20.73
CA VAL A 27 -7.73 64.15 -21.11
C VAL A 27 -6.62 65.07 -20.56
N ASN A 28 -5.70 64.50 -19.78
CA ASN A 28 -4.50 65.16 -19.26
C ASN A 28 -3.25 64.67 -20.03
N PRO A 29 -2.05 65.27 -19.85
CA PRO A 29 -0.84 64.86 -20.58
C PRO A 29 -0.48 63.37 -20.52
N ASN A 30 -0.80 62.65 -19.43
CA ASN A 30 -0.50 61.22 -19.25
C ASN A 30 -1.65 60.42 -18.61
N SER A 31 -2.87 60.97 -18.56
CA SER A 31 -3.99 60.36 -17.85
C SER A 31 -5.35 60.84 -18.37
N TYR A 32 -6.43 60.20 -17.95
CA TYR A 32 -7.80 60.65 -18.16
C TYR A 32 -8.50 60.85 -16.82
N ASN A 33 -9.05 62.03 -16.54
CA ASN A 33 -9.81 62.28 -15.32
C ASN A 33 -11.13 61.50 -15.36
N PHE A 34 -11.52 60.86 -14.25
CA PHE A 34 -12.83 60.22 -14.12
C PHE A 34 -13.63 60.85 -12.99
N ARG A 35 -14.95 60.64 -13.03
CA ARG A 35 -15.91 61.29 -12.14
C ARG A 35 -16.46 60.33 -11.10
N LEU A 36 -16.78 60.89 -9.94
CA LEU A 36 -17.42 60.16 -8.84
C LEU A 36 -18.87 59.82 -9.20
N GLY A 37 -19.25 58.56 -9.04
CA GLY A 37 -20.61 58.06 -9.14
C GLY A 37 -21.56 58.65 -8.08
N LYS A 38 -22.82 58.23 -8.10
CA LYS A 38 -23.84 58.77 -7.18
C LYS A 38 -24.12 57.90 -5.96
N THR A 39 -23.66 56.64 -5.95
CA THR A 39 -23.87 55.72 -4.84
C THR A 39 -22.57 55.38 -4.12
N LEU A 40 -22.68 55.19 -2.81
CA LEU A 40 -21.64 54.71 -1.91
C LEU A 40 -22.15 53.44 -1.21
N ARG A 41 -21.24 52.56 -0.80
CA ARG A 41 -21.53 51.45 0.10
C ARG A 41 -20.67 51.49 1.33
N VAL A 42 -21.24 51.07 2.45
CA VAL A 42 -20.49 50.87 3.70
C VAL A 42 -20.91 49.56 4.35
N TYR A 43 -19.95 48.78 4.83
CA TYR A 43 -20.24 47.57 5.59
C TYR A 43 -20.93 47.88 6.93
N GLN A 44 -21.89 47.04 7.31
CA GLN A 44 -22.69 47.22 8.52
C GLN A 44 -22.13 46.47 9.73
N THR A 45 -21.65 45.25 9.51
CA THR A 45 -21.32 44.30 10.57
C THR A 45 -19.82 44.05 10.62
N MET A 46 -19.26 44.01 11.84
CA MET A 46 -17.85 43.73 12.11
C MET A 46 -17.73 42.52 13.06
N PRO A 47 -16.66 41.71 12.96
CA PRO A 47 -15.59 41.79 11.98
C PRO A 47 -16.07 41.40 10.57
N LEU A 48 -15.40 41.91 9.54
CA LEU A 48 -15.58 41.42 8.17
C LEU A 48 -14.92 40.04 8.04
N ASP A 49 -15.60 39.10 7.42
CA ASP A 49 -15.12 37.73 7.22
C ASP A 49 -14.94 37.46 5.72
N ALA A 50 -13.76 36.98 5.34
CA ALA A 50 -13.41 36.66 3.96
C ALA A 50 -14.08 35.37 3.46
N ARG A 51 -14.65 34.54 4.34
CA ARG A 51 -15.34 33.29 3.98
C ARG A 51 -16.80 33.46 3.58
N GLN A 52 -17.39 34.63 3.83
CA GLN A 52 -18.81 34.87 3.59
C GLN A 52 -19.06 36.22 2.93
N THR A 53 -20.28 36.40 2.42
CA THR A 53 -20.75 37.70 1.96
C THR A 53 -20.88 38.65 3.17
N ASN A 54 -20.38 39.88 3.04
CA ASN A 54 -20.46 40.88 4.10
C ASN A 54 -21.60 41.86 3.82
N GLU A 55 -22.46 42.08 4.82
CA GLU A 55 -23.61 42.99 4.71
C GLU A 55 -23.18 44.45 4.57
N PHE A 56 -23.86 45.18 3.69
CA PHE A 56 -23.60 46.59 3.42
C PHE A 56 -24.89 47.41 3.33
N GLU A 57 -24.76 48.70 3.63
CA GLU A 57 -25.75 49.73 3.36
C GLU A 57 -25.33 50.49 2.10
N GLU A 58 -26.30 50.82 1.24
CA GLU A 58 -26.09 51.72 0.10
C GLU A 58 -26.59 53.12 0.43
N ILE A 59 -25.79 54.13 0.09
CA ILE A 59 -26.03 55.54 0.37
C ILE A 59 -25.98 56.30 -0.96
N GLU A 60 -27.05 57.00 -1.30
CA GLU A 60 -27.07 57.92 -2.45
C GLU A 60 -26.53 59.29 -2.03
N ILE A 61 -25.63 59.87 -2.82
CA ILE A 61 -25.06 61.20 -2.60
C ILE A 61 -26.11 62.23 -3.01
N PRO A 62 -26.64 63.05 -2.10
CA PRO A 62 -27.65 64.05 -2.44
C PRO A 62 -27.03 65.25 -3.17
N GLU A 63 -27.87 66.13 -3.73
CA GLU A 63 -27.41 67.30 -4.49
C GLU A 63 -26.55 68.26 -3.65
N GLU A 64 -26.86 68.42 -2.36
CA GLU A 64 -26.05 69.19 -1.41
C GLU A 64 -24.73 68.50 -1.00
N GLY A 65 -24.45 67.32 -1.54
CA GLY A 65 -23.27 66.51 -1.28
C GLY A 65 -23.33 65.72 0.03
N TYR A 66 -22.48 64.71 0.13
CA TYR A 66 -22.38 63.81 1.29
C TYR A 66 -21.07 64.05 2.05
N VAL A 67 -21.12 64.08 3.38
CA VAL A 67 -19.91 64.25 4.21
C VAL A 67 -19.32 62.90 4.56
N LEU A 68 -18.12 62.62 4.06
CA LEU A 68 -17.35 61.44 4.43
C LEU A 68 -16.72 61.65 5.82
N GLU A 69 -17.08 60.78 6.76
CA GLU A 69 -16.52 60.77 8.11
C GLU A 69 -15.15 60.05 8.16
N PRO A 70 -14.16 60.58 8.91
CA PRO A 70 -12.88 59.89 9.12
C PRO A 70 -13.01 58.52 9.79
N GLY A 71 -12.09 57.62 9.50
CA GLY A 71 -12.07 56.26 10.09
C GLY A 71 -13.10 55.29 9.50
N ARG A 72 -13.88 55.72 8.49
CA ARG A 72 -14.86 54.89 7.80
C ARG A 72 -14.46 54.71 6.33
N LEU A 73 -14.51 53.47 5.85
CA LEU A 73 -14.30 53.13 4.44
C LEU A 73 -15.64 53.22 3.71
N TYR A 74 -15.67 53.98 2.61
CA TYR A 74 -16.81 54.02 1.69
C TYR A 74 -16.37 53.45 0.35
N LEU A 75 -17.11 52.47 -0.15
CA LEU A 75 -16.93 51.97 -1.51
C LEU A 75 -17.76 52.84 -2.44
N ALA A 76 -17.11 53.62 -3.28
CA ALA A 76 -17.76 54.41 -4.32
C ALA A 76 -17.50 53.78 -5.69
N HIS A 77 -17.92 54.45 -6.76
CA HIS A 77 -17.60 54.01 -8.11
C HIS A 77 -17.34 55.16 -9.07
N THR A 78 -16.80 54.86 -10.25
CA THR A 78 -16.70 55.81 -11.36
C THR A 78 -18.00 55.92 -12.12
N ILE A 79 -18.29 57.10 -12.68
CA ILE A 79 -19.35 57.23 -13.70
C ILE A 79 -18.93 56.49 -14.97
N GLU A 80 -17.67 56.68 -15.37
CA GLU A 80 -17.11 56.08 -16.57
C GLU A 80 -16.91 54.57 -16.42
N VAL A 81 -17.27 53.83 -17.47
CA VAL A 81 -16.82 52.47 -17.74
C VAL A 81 -15.41 52.57 -18.32
N LEU A 82 -14.43 51.98 -17.65
CA LEU A 82 -13.01 52.08 -17.98
C LEU A 82 -12.40 50.69 -18.10
N GLY A 83 -11.54 50.47 -19.10
CA GLY A 83 -10.92 49.16 -19.31
C GLY A 83 -9.97 49.10 -20.52
N SER A 84 -9.31 47.96 -20.71
CA SER A 84 -8.52 47.68 -21.92
C SER A 84 -8.08 46.21 -21.96
N GLU A 85 -8.16 45.58 -23.13
CA GLU A 85 -7.58 44.25 -23.40
C GLU A 85 -6.09 44.31 -23.80
N HIS A 86 -5.52 45.52 -23.94
CA HIS A 86 -4.19 45.74 -24.51
C HIS A 86 -3.23 46.45 -23.54
N TYR A 87 -3.76 47.15 -22.55
CA TYR A 87 -3.00 47.98 -21.63
C TYR A 87 -3.45 47.73 -20.19
N ALA A 88 -2.51 47.73 -19.25
CA ALA A 88 -2.82 47.62 -17.83
C ALA A 88 -3.27 48.98 -17.26
N PRO A 89 -4.52 49.14 -16.80
CA PRO A 89 -5.01 50.38 -16.22
C PRO A 89 -4.52 50.57 -14.78
N THR A 90 -4.22 51.79 -14.38
CA THR A 90 -4.01 52.16 -12.97
C THR A 90 -4.58 53.53 -12.67
N PHE A 91 -5.09 53.75 -11.45
CA PHE A 91 -5.67 55.03 -11.08
C PHE A 91 -5.06 55.66 -9.83
N ALA A 92 -5.17 56.98 -9.75
CA ALA A 92 -4.80 57.75 -8.58
C ALA A 92 -5.79 58.88 -8.31
N ALA A 93 -5.82 59.36 -7.07
CA ALA A 93 -6.53 60.59 -6.73
C ALA A 93 -5.98 61.77 -7.53
N ARG A 94 -6.85 62.74 -7.86
CA ARG A 94 -6.36 64.02 -8.35
C ARG A 94 -5.63 64.75 -7.22
N SER A 95 -4.58 65.49 -7.57
CA SER A 95 -3.79 66.26 -6.61
C SER A 95 -4.63 67.24 -5.77
N SER A 96 -5.72 67.78 -6.33
CA SER A 96 -6.68 68.61 -5.60
C SER A 96 -7.48 67.84 -4.55
N VAL A 97 -7.89 66.61 -4.87
CA VAL A 97 -8.66 65.73 -3.97
C VAL A 97 -7.78 65.20 -2.85
N ALA A 98 -6.56 64.76 -3.17
CA ALA A 98 -5.59 64.28 -2.20
C ALA A 98 -5.25 65.34 -1.13
N ARG A 99 -5.17 66.62 -1.51
CA ARG A 99 -4.91 67.73 -0.57
C ARG A 99 -6.05 67.99 0.44
N LEU A 100 -7.27 67.50 0.18
CA LEU A 100 -8.36 67.51 1.16
C LEU A 100 -8.18 66.43 2.24
N GLY A 101 -7.20 65.54 2.07
CA GLY A 101 -7.02 64.35 2.90
C GLY A 101 -7.91 63.18 2.48
N LEU A 102 -8.40 63.16 1.23
CA LEU A 102 -9.22 62.07 0.69
C LEU A 102 -8.38 61.11 -0.15
N PHE A 103 -8.33 59.86 0.29
CA PHE A 103 -7.81 58.72 -0.47
C PHE A 103 -8.94 58.10 -1.28
N ILE A 104 -8.66 57.69 -2.52
CA ILE A 104 -9.64 57.01 -3.40
C ILE A 104 -9.24 55.57 -3.74
N ASN A 105 -8.04 55.19 -3.33
CA ASN A 105 -7.53 53.83 -3.25
C ASN A 105 -6.69 53.74 -1.97
N LEU A 106 -6.72 52.58 -1.29
CA LEU A 106 -5.90 52.31 -0.12
C LEU A 106 -4.73 51.37 -0.44
N SER A 107 -4.98 50.34 -1.25
CA SER A 107 -3.99 49.27 -1.49
C SER A 107 -3.92 48.72 -2.92
N ALA A 108 -5.00 48.85 -3.72
CA ALA A 108 -5.09 48.22 -5.05
C ALA A 108 -5.44 49.25 -6.13
N SER A 109 -4.42 49.92 -6.68
CA SER A 109 -4.59 50.93 -7.75
C SER A 109 -4.38 50.38 -9.16
N LEU A 110 -3.83 49.17 -9.31
CA LEU A 110 -3.61 48.49 -10.58
C LEU A 110 -4.81 47.59 -10.89
N GLY A 111 -5.35 47.67 -12.11
CA GLY A 111 -6.35 46.72 -12.60
C GLY A 111 -5.76 45.76 -13.62
N ASP A 112 -6.42 44.64 -13.78
CA ASP A 112 -6.02 43.58 -14.69
C ASP A 112 -6.30 43.98 -16.15
N ILE A 113 -5.45 43.47 -17.07
CA ILE A 113 -5.67 43.60 -18.51
C ILE A 113 -6.88 42.74 -18.87
N GLY A 114 -7.84 43.29 -19.62
CA GLY A 114 -9.14 42.68 -19.94
C GLY A 114 -10.27 43.18 -19.05
N TYR A 115 -9.97 43.75 -17.88
CA TYR A 115 -11.02 44.33 -17.04
C TYR A 115 -11.73 45.49 -17.76
N THR A 116 -13.07 45.46 -17.78
CA THR A 116 -13.90 46.58 -18.25
C THR A 116 -15.13 46.72 -17.35
N GLY A 117 -15.36 47.91 -16.78
CA GLY A 117 -16.50 48.19 -15.90
C GLY A 117 -16.43 49.57 -15.26
N GLN A 118 -17.45 49.91 -14.44
CA GLN A 118 -17.33 51.02 -13.50
C GLN A 118 -16.43 50.60 -12.34
N TRP A 119 -15.36 51.36 -12.13
CA TRP A 119 -14.34 51.02 -11.15
C TRP A 119 -14.82 51.35 -9.75
N THR A 120 -14.68 50.40 -8.83
CA THR A 120 -14.94 50.66 -7.42
C THR A 120 -13.78 51.46 -6.80
N LEU A 121 -14.10 52.54 -6.11
CA LEU A 121 -13.15 53.42 -5.43
C LEU A 121 -13.24 53.19 -3.92
N GLN A 122 -12.10 53.14 -3.24
CA GLN A 122 -12.02 53.02 -1.79
C GLN A 122 -11.83 54.42 -1.21
N LEU A 123 -12.94 55.09 -0.90
CA LEU A 123 -12.92 56.43 -0.32
C LEU A 123 -12.64 56.32 1.18
N TYR A 124 -11.50 56.88 1.59
CA TYR A 124 -11.12 56.98 2.99
C TYR A 124 -10.61 58.40 3.26
N SER A 125 -11.21 59.08 4.23
CA SER A 125 -10.93 60.48 4.47
C SER A 125 -10.22 60.68 5.81
N MET A 126 -9.19 61.53 5.83
CA MET A 126 -8.54 61.98 7.07
C MET A 126 -9.30 63.12 7.74
N ASN A 127 -10.00 63.93 6.95
CA ASN A 127 -10.82 65.05 7.39
C ASN A 127 -12.29 64.77 7.11
N ARG A 128 -13.22 65.55 7.68
CA ARG A 128 -14.61 65.54 7.21
C ARG A 128 -14.67 66.23 5.85
N VAL A 129 -14.84 65.45 4.78
CA VAL A 129 -14.81 65.94 3.40
C VAL A 129 -16.18 65.76 2.77
N ARG A 130 -16.77 66.87 2.31
CA ARG A 130 -18.01 66.83 1.53
C ARG A 130 -17.70 66.51 0.07
N VAL A 131 -18.30 65.45 -0.46
CA VAL A 131 -18.19 65.03 -1.86
C VAL A 131 -19.51 65.19 -2.58
N TYR A 132 -19.45 65.36 -3.89
CA TYR A 132 -20.62 65.52 -4.76
C TYR A 132 -20.50 64.52 -5.92
N SER A 133 -21.63 63.99 -6.39
CA SER A 133 -21.62 63.18 -7.60
C SER A 133 -21.18 64.01 -8.81
N GLY A 134 -20.47 63.39 -9.75
CA GLY A 134 -20.01 64.03 -10.99
C GLY A 134 -18.70 64.82 -10.88
N ILE A 135 -18.13 65.01 -9.68
CA ILE A 135 -16.83 65.68 -9.54
C ILE A 135 -15.71 64.84 -10.13
N ASN A 136 -14.72 65.48 -10.78
CA ASN A 136 -13.47 64.83 -11.18
C ASN A 136 -12.69 64.42 -9.93
N ILE A 137 -12.84 63.15 -9.52
CA ILE A 137 -12.34 62.62 -8.26
C ILE A 137 -10.94 62.00 -8.40
N GLY A 138 -10.68 61.37 -9.54
CA GLY A 138 -9.44 60.66 -9.83
C GLY A 138 -9.05 60.76 -11.29
N GLN A 139 -7.97 60.07 -11.63
CA GLN A 139 -7.42 59.99 -12.97
C GLN A 139 -6.88 58.58 -13.24
N MET A 140 -7.13 58.08 -14.45
CA MET A 140 -6.71 56.77 -14.93
C MET A 140 -5.51 56.92 -15.87
N MET A 141 -4.54 56.02 -15.74
CA MET A 141 -3.34 55.90 -16.55
C MET A 141 -3.28 54.48 -17.13
N TRP A 142 -2.63 54.32 -18.29
CA TRP A 142 -2.50 53.01 -18.95
C TRP A 142 -1.03 52.69 -19.20
N TRP A 143 -0.65 51.45 -18.90
CA TRP A 143 0.69 50.92 -19.08
C TRP A 143 0.72 49.89 -20.20
N ARG A 144 1.75 49.96 -21.05
CA ARG A 144 2.04 48.92 -22.05
C ARG A 144 2.68 47.70 -21.36
N PRO A 145 2.04 46.51 -21.39
CA PRO A 145 2.57 45.27 -20.83
C PRO A 145 3.71 44.70 -21.69
N GLN A 146 4.47 43.76 -21.13
CA GLN A 146 5.54 43.00 -21.79
C GLN A 146 5.37 41.52 -21.48
N GLY A 147 5.46 40.66 -22.50
CA GLY A 147 5.18 39.21 -22.41
C GLY A 147 3.82 38.85 -22.99
N ASP A 148 3.44 37.57 -22.83
CA ASP A 148 2.13 37.07 -23.28
C ASP A 148 1.01 37.65 -22.42
N ILE A 149 -0.08 38.07 -23.07
CA ILE A 149 -1.24 38.67 -22.40
C ILE A 149 -2.27 37.59 -22.11
N VAL A 150 -2.62 37.42 -20.84
CA VAL A 150 -3.78 36.65 -20.38
C VAL A 150 -4.84 37.64 -19.93
N LEU A 151 -6.02 37.58 -20.55
CA LEU A 151 -7.11 38.51 -20.25
C LEU A 151 -7.85 38.10 -18.96
N TYR A 152 -8.22 39.11 -18.19
CA TYR A 152 -9.09 38.98 -17.03
C TYR A 152 -10.52 38.63 -17.44
N ASP A 153 -11.03 37.54 -16.89
CA ASP A 153 -12.43 37.11 -16.96
C ASP A 153 -12.93 36.70 -15.56
N GLY A 154 -12.65 37.57 -14.58
CA GLY A 154 -12.97 37.31 -13.17
C GLY A 154 -14.28 37.92 -12.70
N LYS A 155 -14.64 37.62 -11.45
CA LYS A 155 -15.92 37.95 -10.80
C LYS A 155 -16.33 39.43 -10.76
N TYR A 156 -15.42 40.35 -11.04
CA TYR A 156 -15.71 41.79 -11.06
C TYR A 156 -15.93 42.35 -12.47
N GLN A 157 -15.74 41.55 -13.53
CA GLN A 157 -15.93 42.00 -14.90
C GLN A 157 -17.32 42.63 -15.11
N GLY A 158 -17.39 43.76 -15.83
CA GLY A 158 -18.66 44.42 -16.13
C GLY A 158 -19.35 45.07 -14.92
N SER A 159 -18.61 45.40 -13.86
CA SER A 159 -19.17 46.03 -12.66
C SER A 159 -19.97 47.30 -12.97
N VAL A 160 -21.11 47.47 -12.29
CA VAL A 160 -21.93 48.68 -12.29
C VAL A 160 -22.18 49.10 -10.85
N GLY A 161 -21.94 50.37 -10.53
CA GLY A 161 -21.98 50.88 -9.17
C GLY A 161 -20.81 50.41 -8.30
N PRO A 162 -20.82 50.73 -6.99
CA PRO A 162 -19.80 50.28 -6.06
C PRO A 162 -19.95 48.78 -5.79
N ARG A 163 -18.87 47.99 -5.89
CA ARG A 163 -18.87 46.56 -5.58
C ARG A 163 -18.28 46.30 -4.20
N SER A 164 -18.99 45.51 -3.39
CA SER A 164 -18.46 44.91 -2.18
C SER A 164 -17.43 43.82 -2.50
N SER A 165 -16.68 43.39 -1.49
CA SER A 165 -15.72 42.30 -1.65
C SER A 165 -16.43 40.96 -1.89
N ASP A 166 -16.12 40.33 -3.02
CA ASP A 166 -16.52 38.97 -3.37
C ASP A 166 -15.37 37.98 -3.07
N ILE A 167 -14.45 38.29 -2.14
CA ILE A 167 -13.30 37.42 -1.80
C ILE A 167 -13.74 35.99 -1.41
N HIS A 168 -14.89 35.85 -0.76
CA HIS A 168 -15.50 34.56 -0.40
C HIS A 168 -15.74 33.62 -1.60
N VAL A 169 -15.98 34.18 -2.80
CA VAL A 169 -16.21 33.39 -4.02
C VAL A 169 -14.97 32.59 -4.45
N ASP A 170 -13.77 33.08 -4.13
CA ASP A 170 -12.51 32.42 -4.48
C ASP A 170 -11.88 31.71 -3.28
N PHE A 171 -12.50 31.79 -2.10
CA PHE A 171 -11.92 31.26 -0.86
C PHE A 171 -11.62 29.77 -1.00
N ASP A 172 -12.63 28.95 -1.27
CA ASP A 172 -12.46 27.50 -1.41
C ASP A 172 -11.51 27.15 -2.57
N LYS A 173 -11.52 27.88 -3.68
CA LYS A 173 -10.61 27.65 -4.82
C LYS A 173 -9.15 27.87 -4.43
N GLN A 174 -8.87 28.91 -3.65
CA GLN A 174 -7.51 29.21 -3.22
C GLN A 174 -6.95 28.11 -2.31
N PHE A 175 -7.75 27.66 -1.33
CA PHE A 175 -7.35 26.55 -0.45
C PHE A 175 -7.28 25.23 -1.21
N ALA A 176 -8.20 24.97 -2.14
CA ALA A 176 -8.18 23.78 -2.98
C ALA A 176 -6.92 23.69 -3.85
N ARG A 177 -6.41 24.81 -4.40
CA ARG A 177 -5.14 24.84 -5.15
C ARG A 177 -3.92 24.49 -4.30
N GLN A 178 -3.91 24.93 -3.05
CA GLN A 178 -2.82 24.64 -2.11
C GLN A 178 -2.86 23.20 -1.64
N ARG A 179 -4.07 22.68 -1.36
CA ARG A 179 -4.32 21.33 -0.86
C ARG A 179 -4.21 20.25 -1.95
N PHE A 180 -4.54 20.60 -3.19
CA PHE A 180 -4.54 19.69 -4.34
C PHE A 180 -3.69 20.26 -5.50
N PRO A 181 -2.36 20.10 -5.42
CA PRO A 181 -1.43 20.72 -6.36
C PRO A 181 -1.62 20.21 -7.79
N GLY A 182 -1.45 21.11 -8.77
CA GLY A 182 -1.45 20.78 -10.20
C GLY A 182 -0.03 20.56 -10.76
N LEU A 183 0.07 20.23 -12.04
CA LEU A 183 1.33 19.95 -12.74
C LEU A 183 2.40 21.07 -12.66
N GLY A 184 1.98 22.33 -12.48
CA GLY A 184 2.89 23.48 -12.36
C GLY A 184 3.28 23.87 -10.93
N ALA A 185 2.85 23.10 -9.92
CA ALA A 185 3.21 23.36 -8.52
C ALA A 185 4.57 22.73 -8.18
N SER A 186 5.30 23.34 -7.23
CA SER A 186 6.42 22.67 -6.57
C SER A 186 5.87 21.59 -5.66
N VAL A 187 6.21 20.33 -5.92
CA VAL A 187 5.65 19.16 -5.21
C VAL A 187 6.77 18.30 -4.63
N GLU A 188 6.53 17.79 -3.42
CA GLU A 188 7.42 16.83 -2.75
C GLU A 188 6.98 15.40 -3.08
N VAL A 189 7.92 14.55 -3.50
CA VAL A 189 7.63 13.15 -3.89
C VAL A 189 6.93 12.40 -2.76
N ALA A 190 7.33 12.65 -1.50
CA ALA A 190 6.76 12.03 -0.31
C ALA A 190 5.26 12.33 -0.10
N GLU A 191 4.74 13.38 -0.74
CA GLU A 191 3.36 13.83 -0.57
C GLU A 191 2.46 13.36 -1.72
N VAL A 192 2.97 13.44 -2.95
CA VAL A 192 2.20 13.23 -4.20
C VAL A 192 2.51 11.92 -4.91
N GLY A 193 3.53 11.19 -4.44
CA GLY A 193 4.01 9.97 -5.07
C GLY A 193 4.93 10.20 -6.26
N PRO A 194 5.74 9.18 -6.62
CA PRO A 194 6.73 9.27 -7.68
C PRO A 194 6.10 9.51 -9.05
N LYS A 195 4.94 8.88 -9.35
CA LYS A 195 4.26 9.02 -10.64
C LYS A 195 3.86 10.47 -10.93
N PHE A 196 3.17 11.12 -9.98
CA PHE A 196 2.76 12.52 -10.17
C PHE A 196 3.96 13.48 -10.16
N ALA A 197 4.93 13.28 -9.27
CA ALA A 197 6.10 14.15 -9.19
C ALA A 197 6.95 14.11 -10.48
N GLN A 198 7.05 12.96 -11.14
CA GLN A 198 7.68 12.85 -12.44
C GLN A 198 6.84 13.55 -13.52
N LEU A 199 5.54 13.29 -13.56
CA LEU A 199 4.63 13.90 -14.52
C LEU A 199 4.62 15.44 -14.44
N ALA A 200 4.59 16.00 -13.22
CA ALA A 200 4.66 17.44 -12.96
C ALA A 200 5.98 18.04 -13.49
N ARG A 201 7.12 17.39 -13.22
CA ARG A 201 8.43 17.83 -13.74
C ARG A 201 8.49 17.80 -15.27
N SER A 202 7.98 16.74 -15.89
CA SER A 202 7.95 16.59 -17.36
C SER A 202 6.99 17.56 -18.04
N SER A 203 5.94 18.03 -17.35
CA SER A 203 4.96 18.99 -17.89
C SER A 203 5.55 20.35 -18.30
N HIS A 204 6.75 20.69 -17.83
CA HIS A 204 7.46 21.91 -18.24
C HIS A 204 8.04 21.84 -19.66
N ALA A 205 8.32 20.63 -20.15
CA ALA A 205 8.97 20.41 -21.44
C ALA A 205 8.06 19.70 -22.45
N PHE A 206 7.12 18.88 -21.96
CA PHE A 206 6.25 18.05 -22.79
C PHE A 206 4.79 18.36 -22.52
N ARG A 207 3.94 18.08 -23.51
CA ARG A 207 2.50 18.18 -23.34
C ARG A 207 2.03 17.02 -22.46
N VAL A 208 1.43 17.38 -21.33
CA VAL A 208 0.82 16.45 -20.40
C VAL A 208 -0.66 16.83 -20.27
N PRO A 209 -1.60 15.88 -20.27
CA PRO A 209 -3.00 16.18 -20.05
C PRO A 209 -3.20 16.84 -18.69
N THR A 210 -4.04 17.89 -18.64
CA THR A 210 -4.32 18.65 -17.41
C THR A 210 -4.59 17.72 -16.24
N ALA A 211 -3.83 17.88 -15.16
CA ALA A 211 -3.93 17.03 -13.97
C ALA A 211 -3.70 17.80 -12.66
N PHE A 212 -4.24 17.26 -11.58
CA PHE A 212 -3.85 17.57 -10.22
C PHE A 212 -3.80 16.28 -9.39
N VAL A 213 -3.29 16.37 -8.17
CA VAL A 213 -3.15 15.22 -7.26
C VAL A 213 -3.88 15.46 -5.94
N VAL A 214 -4.47 14.41 -5.41
CA VAL A 214 -4.92 14.28 -4.02
C VAL A 214 -3.77 13.66 -3.24
N PRO A 215 -3.11 14.40 -2.34
CA PRO A 215 -1.93 13.89 -1.64
C PRO A 215 -2.24 12.72 -0.70
N ALA A 216 -1.24 11.88 -0.42
CA ALA A 216 -1.39 10.73 0.48
C ALA A 216 -1.81 11.13 1.91
N GLY A 217 -1.42 12.34 2.35
CA GLY A 217 -1.81 12.89 3.66
C GLY A 217 -3.32 13.00 3.85
N GLU A 218 -4.10 13.24 2.78
CA GLU A 218 -5.56 13.29 2.86
C GLU A 218 -6.18 11.93 3.17
N PHE A 219 -5.53 10.86 2.70
CA PHE A 219 -5.95 9.49 3.04
C PHE A 219 -5.62 9.20 4.51
N VAL A 220 -4.42 9.61 4.97
CA VAL A 220 -4.02 9.49 6.37
C VAL A 220 -5.00 10.23 7.28
N ASP A 221 -5.36 11.47 6.95
CA ASP A 221 -6.27 12.30 7.75
C ASP A 221 -7.72 11.78 7.76
N SER A 222 -8.09 10.95 6.77
CA SER A 222 -9.42 10.32 6.68
C SER A 222 -9.57 9.08 7.59
N LEU A 223 -8.49 8.62 8.21
CA LEU A 223 -8.53 7.53 9.19
C LEU A 223 -8.92 8.04 10.58
N THR A 224 -9.99 7.48 11.14
CA THR A 224 -10.34 7.63 12.56
C THR A 224 -9.37 6.87 13.45
N ASP A 225 -9.33 7.19 14.75
CA ASP A 225 -8.52 6.44 15.71
C ASP A 225 -8.89 4.95 15.76
N GLU A 226 -10.18 4.63 15.57
CA GLU A 226 -10.68 3.25 15.47
C GLU A 226 -10.13 2.54 14.24
N HIS A 227 -10.18 3.17 13.05
CA HIS A 227 -9.59 2.59 11.84
C HIS A 227 -8.10 2.33 12.01
N ARG A 228 -7.35 3.28 12.63
CA ARG A 228 -5.90 3.12 12.86
C ARG A 228 -5.61 1.94 13.78
N ALA A 229 -6.36 1.81 14.88
CA ALA A 229 -6.18 0.72 15.82
C ALA A 229 -6.48 -0.64 15.18
N ASP A 230 -7.60 -0.75 14.45
CA ASP A 230 -8.01 -1.98 13.77
C ASP A 230 -7.01 -2.44 12.71
N LEU A 231 -6.54 -1.50 11.87
CA LEU A 231 -5.55 -1.81 10.84
C LEU A 231 -4.21 -2.17 11.48
N ALA A 232 -3.76 -1.45 12.51
CA ALA A 232 -2.51 -1.75 13.20
C ALA A 232 -2.52 -3.15 13.83
N GLU A 233 -3.63 -3.53 14.46
CA GLU A 233 -3.79 -4.89 15.01
C GLU A 233 -3.76 -5.93 13.89
N ALA A 234 -4.54 -5.75 12.82
CA ALA A 234 -4.60 -6.71 11.72
C ALA A 234 -3.25 -6.90 10.99
N PHE A 235 -2.52 -5.82 10.72
CA PHE A 235 -1.19 -5.91 10.10
C PHE A 235 -0.14 -6.52 11.05
N SER A 236 -0.25 -6.27 12.36
CA SER A 236 0.56 -6.94 13.38
C SER A 236 0.29 -8.45 13.40
N ASP A 237 -0.98 -8.87 13.29
CA ASP A 237 -1.37 -10.28 13.20
C ASP A 237 -0.80 -10.95 11.94
N LEU A 238 -0.83 -10.27 10.78
CA LEU A 238 -0.20 -10.76 9.56
C LEU A 238 1.31 -10.99 9.75
N LYS A 239 2.01 -10.04 10.38
CA LYS A 239 3.45 -10.15 10.68
C LYS A 239 3.74 -11.30 11.64
N ALA A 240 2.93 -11.44 12.69
CA ALA A 240 3.10 -12.43 13.74
C ALA A 240 2.71 -13.86 13.32
N THR A 241 1.96 -14.03 12.22
CA THR A 241 1.48 -15.34 11.75
C THR A 241 2.06 -15.74 10.41
N VAL A 242 2.77 -14.81 9.73
CA VAL A 242 3.38 -14.97 8.39
C VAL A 242 2.36 -15.49 7.36
N GLY A 243 1.08 -15.15 7.55
CA GLY A 243 0.01 -15.50 6.63
C GLY A 243 -0.83 -16.73 7.00
N ALA A 244 -0.61 -17.38 8.16
CA ALA A 244 -1.43 -18.54 8.57
C ALA A 244 -2.93 -18.23 8.69
N PHE A 245 -3.29 -16.97 9.01
CA PHE A 245 -4.67 -16.46 9.02
C PHE A 245 -4.91 -15.40 7.95
N PHE A 246 -4.14 -15.46 6.85
CA PHE A 246 -4.13 -14.42 5.83
C PHE A 246 -5.53 -14.07 5.32
N THR A 247 -6.35 -15.08 5.01
CA THR A 247 -7.71 -14.89 4.48
C THR A 247 -8.60 -14.08 5.43
N ASP A 248 -8.69 -14.49 6.70
CA ASP A 248 -9.52 -13.83 7.72
C ASP A 248 -9.01 -12.42 8.02
N THR A 249 -7.69 -12.26 8.15
CA THR A 249 -7.08 -10.96 8.47
C THR A 249 -7.24 -9.97 7.32
N VAL A 250 -7.10 -10.42 6.07
CA VAL A 250 -7.32 -9.59 4.89
C VAL A 250 -8.79 -9.20 4.75
N GLU A 251 -9.74 -10.10 5.04
CA GLU A 251 -11.16 -9.74 5.07
C GLU A 251 -11.44 -8.64 6.10
N ARG A 252 -10.84 -8.72 7.30
CA ARG A 252 -10.92 -7.66 8.31
C ARG A 252 -10.35 -6.33 7.79
N ILE A 253 -9.17 -6.36 7.18
CA ILE A 253 -8.51 -5.17 6.60
C ILE A 253 -9.40 -4.53 5.53
N GLN A 254 -9.96 -5.34 4.61
CA GLN A 254 -10.86 -4.86 3.56
C GLN A 254 -12.13 -4.24 4.14
N LYS A 255 -12.72 -4.85 5.17
CA LYS A 255 -13.92 -4.33 5.82
C LYS A 255 -13.67 -2.98 6.47
N THR A 256 -12.51 -2.77 7.08
CA THR A 256 -12.11 -1.46 7.63
C THR A 256 -11.83 -0.47 6.50
N GLY A 257 -11.06 -0.87 5.48
CA GLY A 257 -10.76 -0.04 4.31
C GLY A 257 -12.00 0.44 3.57
N ALA A 258 -13.02 -0.41 3.44
CA ALA A 258 -14.30 -0.11 2.77
C ALA A 258 -15.12 0.99 3.47
N GLN A 259 -14.82 1.33 4.72
CA GLN A 259 -15.50 2.37 5.50
C GLN A 259 -14.84 3.74 5.36
N ILE A 260 -13.61 3.80 4.85
CA ILE A 260 -12.85 5.05 4.76
C ILE A 260 -13.47 5.95 3.68
N ARG A 261 -13.73 7.21 4.04
CA ARG A 261 -14.30 8.25 3.18
C ARG A 261 -13.54 9.55 3.40
N LEU A 262 -13.49 10.37 2.36
CA LEU A 262 -12.98 11.74 2.48
C LEU A 262 -13.81 12.51 3.51
N GLY A 263 -13.15 13.21 4.43
CA GLY A 263 -13.83 14.14 5.34
C GLY A 263 -14.57 15.26 4.56
N ASP A 264 -15.66 15.77 5.14
CA ASP A 264 -16.57 16.72 4.45
C ASP A 264 -15.85 17.97 3.89
N ASP A 265 -14.88 18.50 4.64
CA ASP A 265 -14.10 19.67 4.21
C ASP A 265 -13.17 19.34 3.02
N ALA A 266 -12.44 18.22 3.08
CA ALA A 266 -11.61 17.74 1.98
C ALA A 266 -12.45 17.47 0.74
N ARG A 267 -13.62 16.84 0.90
CA ARG A 267 -14.59 16.58 -0.17
C ARG A 267 -15.12 17.87 -0.80
N LYS A 268 -15.42 18.89 0.00
CA LYS A 268 -15.85 20.22 -0.46
C LYS A 268 -14.76 20.89 -1.30
N LEU A 269 -13.52 20.91 -0.81
CA LEU A 269 -12.39 21.51 -1.51
C LEU A 269 -12.03 20.73 -2.79
N LEU A 270 -12.11 19.40 -2.76
CA LEU A 270 -11.85 18.56 -3.93
C LEU A 270 -12.87 18.83 -5.04
N ARG A 271 -14.15 18.96 -4.68
CA ARG A 271 -15.19 19.40 -5.62
C ARG A 271 -14.90 20.78 -6.21
N ALA A 272 -14.47 21.73 -5.38
CA ALA A 272 -14.09 23.05 -5.85
C ALA A 272 -12.91 22.97 -6.84
N ARG A 273 -11.92 22.12 -6.57
CA ARG A 273 -10.78 21.87 -7.47
C ARG A 273 -11.21 21.26 -8.80
N LEU A 274 -12.04 20.22 -8.76
CA LEU A 274 -12.56 19.54 -9.94
C LEU A 274 -13.29 20.50 -10.87
N ASN A 275 -14.22 21.29 -10.33
CA ASN A 275 -14.99 22.28 -11.10
C ASN A 275 -14.13 23.43 -11.63
N GLU A 276 -13.02 23.75 -10.95
CA GLU A 276 -12.09 24.80 -11.36
C GLU A 276 -11.21 24.35 -12.53
N VAL A 277 -10.66 23.13 -12.43
CA VAL A 277 -9.71 22.56 -13.40
C VAL A 277 -10.44 21.99 -14.62
N PHE A 278 -11.59 21.36 -14.43
CA PHE A 278 -12.39 20.68 -15.45
C PHE A 278 -13.77 21.35 -15.58
N LYS A 279 -13.78 22.56 -16.17
CA LYS A 279 -15.00 23.39 -16.28
C LYS A 279 -16.09 22.81 -17.18
N ASP A 280 -15.71 22.02 -18.18
CA ASP A 280 -16.63 21.41 -19.14
C ASP A 280 -17.21 20.11 -18.58
N ALA A 281 -18.55 20.01 -18.57
CA ALA A 281 -19.27 18.86 -18.03
C ALA A 281 -19.05 17.56 -18.85
N ASP A 282 -18.60 17.69 -20.10
CA ASP A 282 -18.34 16.55 -21.00
C ASP A 282 -16.91 16.00 -20.88
N VAL A 283 -16.06 16.59 -20.03
CA VAL A 283 -14.69 16.11 -19.81
C VAL A 283 -14.72 14.77 -19.10
N GLU A 284 -14.06 13.78 -19.71
CA GLU A 284 -13.75 12.51 -19.08
C GLU A 284 -12.42 12.59 -18.34
N LEU A 285 -12.34 11.90 -17.21
CA LEU A 285 -11.18 11.88 -16.33
C LEU A 285 -10.64 10.47 -16.19
N ALA A 286 -9.32 10.39 -15.99
CA ALA A 286 -8.60 9.24 -15.49
C ALA A 286 -8.21 9.51 -14.03
N VAL A 287 -8.61 8.62 -13.14
CA VAL A 287 -8.27 8.68 -11.71
C VAL A 287 -7.31 7.53 -11.41
N ARG A 288 -6.04 7.86 -11.14
CA ARG A 288 -4.93 6.90 -11.07
C ARG A 288 -4.26 6.91 -9.70
N SER A 289 -4.01 5.74 -9.14
CA SER A 289 -3.19 5.61 -7.93
C SER A 289 -1.72 5.97 -8.17
N SER A 290 -1.10 6.56 -7.15
CA SER A 290 0.33 6.93 -7.09
C SER A 290 0.86 6.60 -5.70
N GLY A 291 1.28 5.35 -5.51
CA GLY A 291 1.79 4.83 -4.25
C GLY A 291 3.21 5.30 -3.99
N LEU A 292 3.52 5.64 -2.74
CA LEU A 292 4.84 6.15 -2.35
C LEU A 292 5.93 5.05 -2.40
N ASP A 293 5.52 3.79 -2.30
CA ASP A 293 6.39 2.61 -2.34
C ASP A 293 6.37 1.88 -3.68
N GLU A 294 5.61 2.40 -4.65
CA GLU A 294 5.69 1.93 -6.03
C GLU A 294 7.08 2.29 -6.59
N ASP A 295 7.72 1.33 -7.27
CA ASP A 295 8.98 1.51 -7.99
C ASP A 295 10.24 1.74 -7.11
N THR A 296 10.37 0.98 -6.02
CA THR A 296 11.64 0.89 -5.25
C THR A 296 12.62 -0.10 -5.90
N GLU A 297 13.93 0.05 -5.65
CA GLU A 297 14.99 -0.80 -6.24
C GLU A 297 14.82 -2.32 -6.00
N GLY A 298 13.96 -2.73 -5.04
CA GLY A 298 13.76 -4.12 -4.64
C GLY A 298 12.41 -4.77 -5.02
N SER A 299 11.39 -4.01 -5.42
CA SER A 299 10.06 -4.55 -5.73
C SER A 299 9.25 -3.60 -6.62
N SER A 300 8.87 -4.09 -7.81
CA SER A 300 7.88 -3.44 -8.67
C SER A 300 6.49 -3.98 -8.33
N GLN A 301 5.67 -3.19 -7.63
CA GLN A 301 4.26 -3.52 -7.37
C GLN A 301 3.35 -3.03 -8.51
N ALA A 302 3.82 -3.17 -9.76
CA ALA A 302 3.11 -2.67 -10.93
C ALA A 302 1.76 -3.39 -11.09
N GLY A 303 0.70 -2.61 -11.33
CA GLY A 303 -0.65 -3.14 -11.62
C GLY A 303 -1.47 -3.58 -10.41
N VAL A 304 -0.96 -3.40 -9.18
CA VAL A 304 -1.65 -3.84 -7.95
C VAL A 304 -2.70 -2.84 -7.47
N HIS A 305 -2.55 -1.55 -7.81
CA HIS A 305 -3.48 -0.50 -7.43
C HIS A 305 -4.37 -0.05 -8.60
N GLN A 306 -5.58 0.42 -8.30
CA GLN A 306 -6.60 0.69 -9.31
C GLN A 306 -6.38 2.03 -10.05
N SER A 307 -6.63 2.00 -11.37
CA SER A 307 -6.85 3.18 -12.21
C SER A 307 -8.25 3.10 -12.82
N ILE A 308 -9.01 4.20 -12.74
CA ILE A 308 -10.41 4.26 -13.18
C ILE A 308 -10.50 5.30 -14.30
N LEU A 309 -10.91 4.87 -15.50
CA LEU A 309 -11.03 5.73 -16.68
C LEU A 309 -12.49 6.07 -16.98
N GLY A 310 -12.70 7.12 -17.77
CA GLY A 310 -14.02 7.51 -18.26
C GLY A 310 -14.91 8.21 -17.23
N VAL A 311 -14.31 8.66 -16.12
CA VAL A 311 -15.01 9.27 -14.98
C VAL A 311 -15.55 10.65 -15.36
N ARG A 312 -16.82 10.96 -15.05
CA ARG A 312 -17.48 12.21 -15.45
C ARG A 312 -18.05 12.98 -14.26
N GLY A 313 -17.72 14.26 -14.22
CA GLY A 313 -18.21 15.17 -13.18
C GLY A 313 -17.61 14.94 -11.80
N ALA A 314 -17.88 15.87 -10.88
CA ALA A 314 -17.16 15.92 -9.62
C ALA A 314 -17.53 14.79 -8.64
N ASP A 315 -18.78 14.32 -8.64
CA ASP A 315 -19.24 13.27 -7.74
C ASP A 315 -18.61 11.91 -8.06
N GLU A 316 -18.57 11.55 -9.34
CA GLU A 316 -17.94 10.31 -9.81
C GLU A 316 -16.42 10.35 -9.58
N ALA A 317 -15.77 11.50 -9.82
CA ALA A 317 -14.35 11.69 -9.54
C ALA A 317 -14.00 11.52 -8.06
N ILE A 318 -14.82 12.05 -7.14
CA ILE A 318 -14.63 11.85 -5.70
C ILE A 318 -14.79 10.35 -5.34
N ALA A 319 -15.82 9.69 -5.89
CA ALA A 319 -16.03 8.26 -5.63
C ALA A 319 -14.87 7.40 -6.16
N ALA A 320 -14.33 7.74 -7.34
CA ALA A 320 -13.17 7.10 -7.94
C ALA A 320 -11.90 7.32 -7.10
N VAL A 321 -11.68 8.52 -6.54
CA VAL A 321 -10.56 8.77 -5.62
C VAL A 321 -10.65 7.87 -4.38
N GLU A 322 -11.83 7.79 -3.77
CA GLU A 322 -12.03 6.90 -2.62
C GLU A 322 -11.89 5.41 -3.00
N GLN A 323 -12.25 5.03 -4.23
CA GLN A 323 -12.07 3.67 -4.72
C GLN A 323 -10.58 3.33 -4.91
N CYS A 324 -9.78 4.24 -5.48
CA CYS A 324 -8.32 4.09 -5.52
C CYS A 324 -7.75 3.91 -4.09
N TRP A 325 -8.22 4.67 -3.11
CA TRP A 325 -7.82 4.51 -1.71
C TRP A 325 -8.21 3.15 -1.12
N ARG A 326 -9.43 2.67 -1.37
CA ARG A 326 -9.86 1.33 -0.94
C ARG A 326 -8.98 0.23 -1.52
N SER A 327 -8.51 0.38 -2.77
CA SER A 327 -7.61 -0.59 -3.41
C SER A 327 -6.29 -0.81 -2.67
N TYR A 328 -5.85 0.14 -1.83
CA TYR A 328 -4.66 -0.03 -0.98
C TYR A 328 -4.82 -1.15 0.07
N TYR A 329 -6.07 -1.42 0.49
CA TYR A 329 -6.43 -2.43 1.49
C TYR A 329 -7.13 -3.65 0.87
N GLU A 330 -7.17 -3.76 -0.45
CA GLU A 330 -7.66 -4.96 -1.15
C GLU A 330 -6.62 -6.09 -1.07
N ALA A 331 -7.08 -7.34 -1.21
CA ALA A 331 -6.24 -8.52 -0.99
C ALA A 331 -4.96 -8.55 -1.86
N PRO A 332 -5.01 -8.21 -3.17
CA PRO A 332 -3.80 -8.19 -4.00
C PRO A 332 -2.76 -7.18 -3.50
N ALA A 333 -3.22 -5.99 -3.06
CA ALA A 333 -2.38 -4.92 -2.55
C ALA A 333 -1.74 -5.27 -1.21
N VAL A 334 -2.53 -5.80 -0.28
CA VAL A 334 -2.00 -6.28 1.00
C VAL A 334 -1.02 -7.43 0.74
N ALA A 335 -1.37 -8.42 -0.09
CA ALA A 335 -0.48 -9.54 -0.41
C ALA A 335 0.86 -9.07 -0.99
N ALA A 336 0.85 -8.15 -1.97
CA ALA A 336 2.05 -7.64 -2.60
C ALA A 336 2.97 -6.93 -1.59
N ARG A 337 2.40 -6.09 -0.72
CA ARG A 337 3.14 -5.39 0.32
C ARG A 337 3.76 -6.35 1.33
N ILE A 338 2.99 -7.33 1.80
CA ILE A 338 3.46 -8.34 2.74
C ILE A 338 4.57 -9.20 2.12
N ARG A 339 4.45 -9.59 0.84
CA ARG A 339 5.53 -10.28 0.11
C ARG A 339 6.80 -9.43 -0.01
N ALA A 340 6.66 -8.11 -0.16
CA ALA A 340 7.77 -7.16 -0.12
C ALA A 340 8.31 -6.88 1.30
N GLY A 341 7.71 -7.46 2.35
CA GLY A 341 8.10 -7.25 3.75
C GLY A 341 7.56 -5.94 4.36
N ASP A 342 6.61 -5.29 3.70
CA ASP A 342 5.94 -4.08 4.18
C ASP A 342 4.65 -4.44 4.95
N PHE A 343 4.68 -4.20 6.26
CA PHE A 343 3.56 -4.42 7.19
C PHE A 343 3.00 -3.11 7.75
N ASP A 344 3.34 -1.94 7.17
CA ASP A 344 2.88 -0.66 7.70
C ASP A 344 1.36 -0.50 7.50
N PRO A 345 0.53 -0.35 8.54
CA PRO A 345 -0.90 -0.12 8.35
C PRO A 345 -1.21 1.25 7.76
N ALA A 346 -0.27 2.21 7.78
CA ALA A 346 -0.51 3.58 7.32
C ALA A 346 -0.67 3.65 5.79
N PRO A 347 -1.67 4.40 5.29
CA PRO A 347 -1.88 4.56 3.87
C PRO A 347 -0.85 5.50 3.26
N ARG A 348 -0.25 5.07 2.16
CA ARG A 348 0.83 5.78 1.45
C ARG A 348 0.50 5.94 -0.04
N LEU A 349 -0.75 6.28 -0.33
CA LEU A 349 -1.31 6.32 -1.68
C LEU A 349 -1.86 7.71 -2.02
N ALA A 350 -1.17 8.43 -2.91
CA ALA A 350 -1.71 9.62 -3.55
C ALA A 350 -2.60 9.21 -4.74
N VAL A 351 -3.48 10.10 -5.18
CA VAL A 351 -4.38 9.85 -6.33
C VAL A 351 -4.31 10.99 -7.33
N ILE A 352 -3.92 10.67 -8.55
CA ILE A 352 -3.85 11.59 -9.68
C ILE A 352 -5.25 11.69 -10.30
N VAL A 353 -5.74 12.91 -10.51
CA VAL A 353 -6.92 13.19 -11.31
C VAL A 353 -6.47 13.91 -12.57
N GLN A 354 -6.59 13.25 -13.71
CA GLN A 354 -6.07 13.70 -15.00
C GLN A 354 -7.17 13.71 -16.05
N ARG A 355 -7.14 14.66 -16.98
CA ARG A 355 -8.02 14.63 -18.16
C ARG A 355 -7.73 13.38 -18.99
N LEU A 356 -8.76 12.60 -19.29
CA LEU A 356 -8.65 11.46 -20.21
C LEU A 356 -8.46 11.97 -21.64
N VAL A 357 -7.43 11.49 -22.32
CA VAL A 357 -7.23 11.72 -23.76
C VAL A 357 -8.06 10.70 -24.52
N ARG A 358 -8.71 11.11 -25.61
CA ARG A 358 -9.33 10.19 -26.58
C ARG A 358 -8.40 10.04 -27.78
N PRO A 359 -7.42 9.12 -27.72
CA PRO A 359 -6.40 8.99 -28.73
C PRO A 359 -6.92 8.39 -30.04
N ARG A 360 -6.26 8.77 -31.13
CA ARG A 360 -6.19 7.99 -32.36
C ARG A 360 -5.18 6.85 -32.22
N LEU A 361 -4.02 7.11 -31.60
CA LEU A 361 -2.99 6.13 -31.27
C LEU A 361 -2.60 6.26 -29.81
N ALA A 362 -2.41 5.15 -29.12
CA ALA A 362 -1.81 5.16 -27.80
C ALA A 362 -0.97 3.91 -27.58
N GLY A 363 -0.02 3.99 -26.67
CA GLY A 363 0.94 2.92 -26.49
C GLY A 363 1.93 3.16 -25.37
N VAL A 364 2.91 2.26 -25.32
CA VAL A 364 4.08 2.32 -24.45
C VAL A 364 5.36 2.41 -25.28
N ALA A 365 6.38 3.07 -24.73
CA ALA A 365 7.70 3.15 -25.34
C ALA A 365 8.78 2.92 -24.29
N PHE A 366 9.76 2.11 -24.63
CA PHE A 366 10.84 1.71 -23.73
C PHE A 366 12.20 2.07 -24.31
N THR A 367 13.14 2.47 -23.45
CA THR A 367 14.56 2.61 -23.80
C THR A 367 15.40 1.55 -23.10
N GLY A 368 16.47 1.06 -23.71
CA GLY A 368 17.44 0.19 -23.02
C GLY A 368 16.94 -1.22 -22.68
N LEU A 369 15.94 -1.74 -23.40
CA LEU A 369 15.37 -3.07 -23.17
C LEU A 369 16.43 -4.19 -23.30
N ASP A 370 17.33 -4.06 -24.27
CA ASP A 370 18.43 -5.02 -24.49
C ASP A 370 19.70 -4.68 -23.69
N GLY A 371 19.60 -3.74 -22.74
CA GLY A 371 20.68 -3.31 -21.85
C GLY A 371 21.00 -1.81 -21.94
N ALA A 372 21.77 -1.30 -20.98
CA ALA A 372 22.02 0.13 -20.81
C ALA A 372 22.72 0.82 -22.00
N GLU A 373 23.47 0.07 -22.82
CA GLU A 373 24.13 0.61 -24.02
C GLU A 373 23.18 0.70 -25.23
N ASP A 374 21.98 0.10 -25.15
CA ASP A 374 21.01 0.13 -26.24
C ASP A 374 20.40 1.53 -26.38
N GLN A 375 20.51 2.08 -27.59
CA GLN A 375 19.94 3.37 -27.98
C GLN A 375 18.61 3.23 -28.74
N ARG A 376 18.18 1.99 -28.98
CA ARG A 376 16.91 1.69 -29.62
C ARG A 376 15.77 2.05 -28.67
N VAL A 377 14.75 2.67 -29.25
CA VAL A 377 13.45 2.87 -28.58
C VAL A 377 12.50 1.83 -29.15
N SER A 378 11.95 0.98 -28.29
CA SER A 378 10.94 -0.01 -28.67
C SER A 378 9.55 0.53 -28.36
N ILE A 379 8.60 0.37 -29.28
CA ILE A 379 7.26 0.94 -29.17
C ILE A 379 6.22 -0.16 -29.37
N GLU A 380 5.26 -0.25 -28.46
CA GLU A 380 4.05 -1.05 -28.61
C GLU A 380 2.82 -0.13 -28.61
N TYR A 381 1.92 -0.27 -29.59
CA TYR A 381 0.80 0.65 -29.74
C TYR A 381 -0.46 0.02 -30.35
N VAL A 382 -1.60 0.68 -30.13
CA VAL A 382 -2.93 0.33 -30.67
C VAL A 382 -3.61 1.56 -31.25
N GLU A 383 -4.60 1.34 -32.12
CA GLU A 383 -5.58 2.35 -32.49
C GLU A 383 -6.60 2.51 -31.35
N GLY A 384 -6.89 3.75 -30.95
CA GLY A 384 -7.78 4.03 -29.83
C GLY A 384 -7.07 3.99 -28.46
N LEU A 385 -7.84 3.75 -27.40
CA LEU A 385 -7.37 3.84 -26.01
C LEU A 385 -6.36 2.74 -25.67
N ALA A 386 -5.23 3.12 -25.07
CA ALA A 386 -4.19 2.17 -24.62
C ALA A 386 -4.62 1.25 -23.47
N ASP A 387 -5.79 1.47 -22.87
CA ASP A 387 -6.30 0.55 -21.83
C ASP A 387 -6.52 -0.87 -22.39
N GLU A 388 -6.83 -1.00 -23.69
CA GLU A 388 -6.92 -2.29 -24.38
C GLU A 388 -5.54 -2.97 -24.57
N LEU A 389 -4.45 -2.19 -24.55
CA LEU A 389 -3.06 -2.65 -24.64
C LEU A 389 -2.52 -3.06 -23.27
N VAL A 390 -2.75 -2.23 -22.24
CA VAL A 390 -2.35 -2.51 -20.84
C VAL A 390 -3.16 -3.67 -20.26
N ALA A 391 -4.45 -3.79 -20.62
CA ALA A 391 -5.28 -4.94 -20.29
C ALA A 391 -5.10 -6.13 -21.25
N GLY A 392 -4.23 -6.07 -22.27
CA GLY A 392 -3.90 -7.22 -23.13
C GLY A 392 -5.03 -7.75 -24.03
N VAL A 393 -6.12 -6.99 -24.21
CA VAL A 393 -7.31 -7.38 -25.00
C VAL A 393 -7.10 -7.18 -26.51
N ALA A 394 -6.26 -6.21 -26.90
CA ALA A 394 -5.88 -5.96 -28.29
C ALA A 394 -4.49 -6.53 -28.60
N VAL A 395 -4.29 -7.05 -29.82
CA VAL A 395 -2.95 -7.45 -30.30
C VAL A 395 -2.17 -6.16 -30.62
N PRO A 396 -1.11 -5.83 -29.84
CA PRO A 396 -0.36 -4.61 -30.05
C PRO A 396 0.41 -4.65 -31.37
N GLN A 397 0.47 -3.52 -32.08
CA GLN A 397 1.47 -3.32 -33.12
C GLN A 397 2.81 -3.00 -32.46
N ARG A 398 3.89 -3.56 -33.00
CA ARG A 398 5.25 -3.37 -32.51
C ARG A 398 6.11 -2.72 -33.58
N THR A 399 6.94 -1.78 -33.16
CA THR A 399 7.99 -1.21 -34.02
C THR A 399 9.13 -0.69 -33.15
N ASP A 400 10.22 -0.26 -33.79
CA ASP A 400 11.34 0.37 -33.09
C ASP A 400 11.92 1.54 -33.86
N SER A 401 12.76 2.33 -33.18
CA SER A 401 13.38 3.52 -33.76
C SER A 401 14.26 3.27 -35.00
N ALA A 402 14.73 2.04 -35.22
CA ALA A 402 15.51 1.69 -36.41
C ALA A 402 14.60 1.31 -37.58
N GLU A 403 13.52 0.56 -37.34
CA GLU A 403 12.49 0.28 -38.35
C GLU A 403 11.84 1.57 -38.85
N LEU A 404 11.52 2.50 -37.93
CA LEU A 404 10.93 3.80 -38.28
C LEU A 404 11.87 4.68 -39.13
N ALA A 405 13.18 4.46 -39.03
CA ALA A 405 14.20 5.14 -39.81
C ALA A 405 14.45 4.49 -41.19
N ASP A 406 13.97 3.27 -41.41
CA ASP A 406 14.05 2.59 -42.69
C ASP A 406 12.95 3.10 -43.64
N ALA A 407 13.35 3.71 -44.75
CA ALA A 407 12.43 4.26 -45.74
C ALA A 407 11.62 3.18 -46.49
N ASP A 408 12.06 1.91 -46.44
CA ASP A 408 11.41 0.77 -47.08
C ASP A 408 10.41 0.04 -46.15
N ALA A 409 10.37 0.39 -44.85
CA ALA A 409 9.43 -0.19 -43.89
C ALA A 409 8.00 0.33 -44.11
N SER A 410 7.04 -0.58 -44.29
CA SER A 410 5.63 -0.20 -44.48
C SER A 410 4.94 0.00 -43.14
N HIS A 411 4.64 1.25 -42.81
CA HIS A 411 3.72 1.59 -41.71
C HIS A 411 2.40 2.14 -42.26
N PRO A 412 1.28 2.03 -41.51
CA PRO A 412 0.03 2.66 -41.90
C PRO A 412 0.23 4.16 -42.18
N ALA A 413 -0.32 4.64 -43.29
CA ALA A 413 -0.13 6.02 -43.74
C ALA A 413 -0.73 7.02 -42.73
N GLY A 414 0.12 7.77 -42.02
CA GLY A 414 -0.28 8.78 -41.02
C GLY A 414 0.27 8.54 -39.61
N ASP A 415 0.83 7.35 -39.33
CA ASP A 415 1.29 6.99 -37.98
C ASP A 415 2.78 7.25 -37.76
N GLN A 416 3.58 7.18 -38.83
CA GLN A 416 5.03 7.29 -38.77
C GLN A 416 5.53 8.60 -38.14
N GLU A 417 4.88 9.73 -38.43
CA GLU A 417 5.24 11.03 -37.84
C GLU A 417 5.00 11.04 -36.32
N ALA A 418 3.85 10.49 -35.88
CA ALA A 418 3.52 10.41 -34.47
C ALA A 418 4.47 9.46 -33.71
N LEU A 419 4.78 8.30 -34.28
CA LEU A 419 5.72 7.34 -33.70
C LEU A 419 7.14 7.89 -33.65
N ALA A 420 7.57 8.69 -34.64
CA ALA A 420 8.85 9.39 -34.58
C ALA A 420 8.89 10.43 -33.44
N GLN A 421 7.79 11.15 -33.19
CA GLN A 421 7.69 12.05 -32.04
C GLN A 421 7.76 11.29 -30.70
N VAL A 422 7.21 10.08 -30.63
CA VAL A 422 7.31 9.20 -29.45
C VAL A 422 8.76 8.79 -29.20
N VAL A 423 9.53 8.45 -30.24
CA VAL A 423 10.97 8.14 -30.13
C VAL A 423 11.73 9.33 -29.53
N GLU A 424 11.49 10.54 -30.03
CA GLU A 424 12.15 11.75 -29.54
C GLU A 424 11.72 12.09 -28.10
N LEU A 425 10.44 11.91 -27.76
CA LEU A 425 9.93 12.03 -26.39
C LEU A 425 10.65 11.06 -25.44
N ALA A 426 10.72 9.78 -25.78
CA ALA A 426 11.36 8.76 -24.95
C ALA A 426 12.85 9.04 -24.74
N ARG A 427 13.58 9.46 -25.78
CA ARG A 427 14.99 9.86 -25.67
C ARG A 427 15.20 11.07 -24.77
N ALA A 428 14.37 12.10 -24.94
CA ALA A 428 14.47 13.30 -24.12
C ALA A 428 14.12 13.01 -22.64
N LEU A 429 13.14 12.15 -22.38
CA LEU A 429 12.82 11.69 -21.02
C LEU A 429 13.95 10.85 -20.40
N ARG A 430 14.58 9.95 -21.18
CA ARG A 430 15.78 9.19 -20.75
C ARG A 430 16.90 10.13 -20.31
N GLU A 431 17.18 11.16 -21.10
CA GLU A 431 18.20 12.17 -20.77
C GLU A 431 17.81 12.98 -19.52
N GLN A 432 16.54 13.39 -19.42
CA GLN A 432 16.03 14.14 -18.26
C GLN A 432 16.12 13.33 -16.96
N GLN A 433 15.85 12.02 -17.01
CA GLN A 433 15.87 11.13 -15.84
C GLN A 433 17.27 10.60 -15.51
N GLY A 434 18.20 10.62 -16.47
CA GLY A 434 19.56 10.08 -16.31
C GLY A 434 19.61 8.55 -16.30
N GLY A 435 18.57 7.87 -16.80
CA GLY A 435 18.43 6.42 -16.83
C GLY A 435 17.35 5.99 -17.83
N ASP A 436 17.27 4.69 -18.10
CA ASP A 436 16.27 4.13 -19.01
C ASP A 436 14.84 4.35 -18.52
N VAL A 437 13.88 4.47 -19.45
CA VAL A 437 12.50 4.86 -19.13
C VAL A 437 11.48 3.94 -19.79
N ASP A 438 10.35 3.78 -19.11
CA ASP A 438 9.07 3.29 -19.60
C ASP A 438 8.09 4.47 -19.71
N VAL A 439 7.53 4.68 -20.89
CA VAL A 439 6.73 5.86 -21.25
C VAL A 439 5.36 5.43 -21.78
N GLU A 440 4.30 5.80 -21.08
CA GLU A 440 2.92 5.72 -21.59
C GLU A 440 2.58 7.01 -22.34
N TRP A 441 2.06 6.88 -23.57
CA TRP A 441 1.77 8.01 -24.44
C TRP A 441 0.45 7.85 -25.20
N ALA A 442 -0.11 8.98 -25.63
CA ALA A 442 -1.35 9.05 -26.40
C ALA A 442 -1.28 10.18 -27.42
N VAL A 443 -1.85 9.98 -28.61
CA VAL A 443 -1.89 10.95 -29.71
C VAL A 443 -3.34 11.21 -30.08
N ASP A 444 -3.78 12.46 -29.93
CA ASP A 444 -5.09 12.94 -30.39
C ASP A 444 -4.94 13.96 -31.53
N ASP A 445 -6.03 14.65 -31.87
CA ASP A 445 -6.05 15.68 -32.91
C ASP A 445 -5.18 16.90 -32.57
N GLU A 446 -4.85 17.11 -31.29
CA GLU A 446 -3.98 18.21 -30.86
C GLU A 446 -2.50 17.81 -30.92
N GLY A 447 -2.17 16.51 -30.83
CA GLY A 447 -0.83 15.97 -30.97
C GLY A 447 -0.46 14.92 -29.91
N LEU A 448 0.85 14.71 -29.71
CA LEU A 448 1.39 13.77 -28.73
C LEU A 448 1.26 14.30 -27.28
N HIS A 449 0.73 13.46 -26.41
CA HIS A 449 0.61 13.66 -24.97
C HIS A 449 1.43 12.60 -24.22
N LEU A 450 2.22 13.05 -23.25
CA LEU A 450 2.82 12.21 -22.24
C LEU A 450 1.76 11.88 -21.18
N ILE A 451 1.42 10.60 -21.04
CA ILE A 451 0.45 10.14 -20.04
C ILE A 451 1.17 9.81 -18.74
N GLN A 452 2.27 9.06 -18.82
CA GLN A 452 3.07 8.64 -17.68
C GLN A 452 4.51 8.35 -18.09
N VAL A 453 5.46 8.53 -17.17
CA VAL A 453 6.84 8.09 -17.31
C VAL A 453 7.29 7.43 -16.02
N ARG A 454 8.08 6.36 -16.13
CA ARG A 454 8.69 5.64 -15.01
C ARG A 454 10.13 5.26 -15.37
N PRO A 455 11.05 5.15 -14.38
CA PRO A 455 12.35 4.56 -14.60
C PRO A 455 12.22 3.09 -15.00
N LEU A 456 12.99 2.65 -15.99
CA LEU A 456 13.15 1.24 -16.32
C LEU A 456 14.15 0.60 -15.33
N THR A 457 13.79 0.53 -14.05
CA THR A 457 14.53 -0.22 -13.03
C THR A 457 14.32 -1.74 -13.16
N ALA A 458 13.42 -2.14 -14.07
CA ALA A 458 12.87 -3.48 -14.24
C ALA A 458 13.55 -4.31 -15.35
N VAL A 459 14.88 -4.31 -15.46
CA VAL A 459 15.62 -5.27 -16.32
C VAL A 459 15.30 -6.75 -15.95
N ARG A 460 14.50 -7.01 -14.90
CA ARG A 460 14.02 -8.33 -14.48
C ARG A 460 12.58 -8.69 -14.90
N GLU A 461 11.75 -7.77 -15.40
CA GLU A 461 10.32 -8.07 -15.65
C GLU A 461 10.06 -8.74 -17.01
N GLN A 462 10.81 -8.44 -18.07
CA GLN A 462 10.56 -9.06 -19.39
C GLN A 462 10.76 -10.58 -19.40
N SER A 463 11.62 -11.12 -18.52
CA SER A 463 11.74 -12.58 -18.34
C SER A 463 10.55 -13.21 -17.60
N ARG A 464 9.67 -12.41 -17.00
CA ARG A 464 8.51 -12.87 -16.23
C ARG A 464 7.18 -12.60 -16.93
N VAL A 465 7.16 -12.19 -18.19
CA VAL A 465 5.91 -11.92 -18.90
C VAL A 465 5.71 -12.96 -20.00
N SER A 466 4.52 -13.55 -20.06
CA SER A 466 4.10 -14.45 -21.14
C SER A 466 2.73 -14.04 -21.66
N SER A 467 2.62 -13.88 -22.98
CA SER A 467 1.34 -13.64 -23.65
C SER A 467 0.47 -14.91 -23.75
N GLU A 468 1.07 -16.09 -23.65
CA GLU A 468 0.38 -17.37 -23.68
C GLU A 468 -0.25 -17.68 -22.31
N PRO A 469 -1.37 -18.43 -22.25
CA PRO A 469 -1.90 -18.93 -20.98
C PRO A 469 -0.92 -19.95 -20.36
N VAL A 470 -0.41 -19.65 -19.16
CA VAL A 470 0.54 -20.50 -18.44
C VAL A 470 -0.05 -20.92 -17.10
N ALA A 471 -0.11 -22.22 -16.85
CA ALA A 471 -0.32 -22.80 -15.53
C ALA A 471 0.34 -24.19 -15.51
N GLU A 472 1.60 -24.23 -15.09
CA GLU A 472 2.45 -25.42 -15.04
C GLU A 472 2.67 -25.86 -13.60
N SER A 473 2.75 -27.17 -13.37
CA SER A 473 3.07 -27.75 -12.07
C SER A 473 4.25 -28.72 -12.19
N TYR A 474 5.08 -28.76 -11.14
CA TYR A 474 6.20 -29.69 -11.00
C TYR A 474 6.19 -30.25 -9.59
N ARG A 475 6.46 -31.55 -9.42
CA ARG A 475 6.49 -32.19 -8.10
C ARG A 475 7.66 -31.66 -7.27
N LEU A 476 7.34 -31.00 -6.16
CA LEU A 476 8.26 -30.21 -5.33
C LEU A 476 9.54 -30.95 -4.94
N TYR A 477 9.46 -32.26 -4.67
CA TYR A 477 10.60 -33.04 -4.17
C TYR A 477 11.20 -34.01 -5.20
N PHE A 478 10.58 -34.16 -6.37
CA PHE A 478 10.87 -35.26 -7.29
C PHE A 478 11.26 -34.80 -8.69
N ASP A 479 10.78 -33.64 -9.14
CA ASP A 479 11.03 -33.14 -10.48
C ASP A 479 12.15 -32.10 -10.50
N GLU A 480 12.87 -32.00 -11.62
CA GLU A 480 13.81 -30.92 -11.88
C GLU A 480 13.08 -29.79 -12.64
N LEU A 481 13.27 -28.54 -12.22
CA LEU A 481 12.65 -27.40 -12.88
C LEU A 481 13.37 -27.06 -14.19
N PRO A 482 12.63 -26.74 -15.28
CA PRO A 482 13.24 -26.31 -16.52
C PRO A 482 13.91 -24.94 -16.36
N ALA A 483 14.86 -24.62 -17.23
CA ALA A 483 15.57 -23.34 -17.21
C ALA A 483 14.65 -22.11 -17.42
N SER A 484 13.48 -22.31 -18.01
CA SER A 484 12.43 -21.29 -18.20
C SER A 484 11.59 -21.03 -16.94
N PHE A 485 11.72 -21.84 -15.88
CA PHE A 485 10.94 -21.68 -14.67
C PHE A 485 11.49 -20.53 -13.81
N HIS A 486 10.63 -19.59 -13.43
CA HIS A 486 11.02 -18.42 -12.65
C HIS A 486 10.45 -18.49 -11.23
N LEU A 487 11.28 -18.90 -10.26
CA LEU A 487 10.89 -19.04 -8.85
C LEU A 487 10.57 -17.72 -8.13
N ALA A 488 11.04 -16.58 -8.65
CA ALA A 488 10.79 -15.25 -8.09
C ALA A 488 10.97 -15.17 -6.56
N GLU A 489 9.97 -14.64 -5.85
CA GLU A 489 9.95 -14.47 -4.38
C GLU A 489 9.93 -15.81 -3.61
N VAL A 490 9.58 -16.91 -4.28
CA VAL A 490 9.46 -18.25 -3.69
C VAL A 490 10.80 -19.00 -3.66
N ALA A 491 11.85 -18.48 -4.30
CA ALA A 491 13.12 -19.19 -4.45
C ALA A 491 13.74 -19.66 -3.12
N ALA A 492 13.68 -18.82 -2.07
CA ALA A 492 14.19 -19.16 -0.75
C ALA A 492 13.40 -20.31 -0.10
N VAL A 493 12.07 -20.22 -0.14
CA VAL A 493 11.15 -21.25 0.38
C VAL A 493 11.34 -22.57 -0.37
N TYR A 494 11.36 -22.53 -1.70
CA TYR A 494 11.61 -23.69 -2.55
C TYR A 494 12.97 -24.33 -2.24
N GLY A 495 14.03 -23.52 -2.12
CA GLY A 495 15.37 -23.98 -1.73
C GLY A 495 15.38 -24.63 -0.35
N GLY A 496 14.69 -24.04 0.63
CA GLY A 496 14.55 -24.60 1.97
C GLY A 496 13.87 -25.97 1.98
N TYR A 497 12.75 -26.11 1.28
CA TYR A 497 12.05 -27.39 1.17
C TYR A 497 12.85 -28.44 0.42
N THR A 498 13.44 -28.10 -0.73
CA THR A 498 14.18 -29.07 -1.55
C THR A 498 15.51 -29.49 -0.91
N ALA A 499 16.19 -28.60 -0.20
CA ALA A 499 17.43 -28.90 0.50
C ALA A 499 17.21 -29.70 1.80
N LYS A 500 16.27 -29.25 2.66
CA LYS A 500 15.96 -29.93 3.93
C LYS A 500 15.10 -31.18 3.70
N ARG A 501 13.88 -30.98 3.17
CA ARG A 501 12.84 -32.03 3.13
C ARG A 501 12.96 -32.97 1.95
N GLY A 502 13.51 -32.51 0.82
CA GLY A 502 13.63 -33.29 -0.42
C GLY A 502 14.33 -34.65 -0.24
N PRO A 503 15.55 -34.72 0.34
CA PRO A 503 16.24 -35.98 0.58
C PRO A 503 15.46 -36.96 1.48
N ALA A 504 14.75 -36.44 2.49
CA ALA A 504 13.94 -37.25 3.40
C ALA A 504 12.66 -37.78 2.72
N HIS A 505 11.96 -36.95 1.94
CA HIS A 505 10.77 -37.35 1.19
C HIS A 505 11.10 -38.42 0.13
N ARG A 506 12.23 -38.28 -0.59
CA ARG A 506 12.69 -39.30 -1.54
C ARG A 506 13.06 -40.61 -0.85
N MET A 507 13.61 -40.53 0.37
CA MET A 507 13.94 -41.70 1.16
C MET A 507 12.69 -42.41 1.69
N ALA A 508 11.71 -41.66 2.22
CA ALA A 508 10.40 -42.17 2.64
C ALA A 508 9.75 -42.94 1.49
N HIS A 509 9.69 -42.32 0.30
CA HIS A 509 9.18 -42.97 -0.90
C HIS A 509 9.95 -44.25 -1.27
N SER A 510 11.28 -44.27 -1.11
CA SER A 510 12.08 -45.48 -1.44
C SER A 510 11.86 -46.65 -0.50
N VAL A 511 11.43 -46.41 0.74
CA VAL A 511 11.12 -47.45 1.73
C VAL A 511 9.63 -47.76 1.86
N GLY A 512 8.80 -47.17 0.99
CA GLY A 512 7.35 -47.39 0.94
C GLY A 512 6.55 -46.64 2.02
N VAL A 513 7.11 -45.57 2.59
CA VAL A 513 6.40 -44.66 3.50
C VAL A 513 5.63 -43.62 2.70
N SER A 514 4.37 -43.38 3.08
CA SER A 514 3.53 -42.38 2.41
C SER A 514 3.99 -40.96 2.76
N VAL A 515 3.95 -40.07 1.76
CA VAL A 515 4.26 -38.64 1.92
C VAL A 515 3.17 -37.80 1.29
N GLY A 516 2.88 -36.64 1.87
CA GLY A 516 1.95 -35.69 1.28
C GLY A 516 2.43 -35.22 -0.10
N ALA A 517 1.50 -34.90 -0.99
CA ALA A 517 1.85 -34.33 -2.27
C ALA A 517 2.34 -32.88 -2.12
N GLY A 518 3.17 -32.45 -3.07
CA GLY A 518 3.70 -31.11 -3.09
C GLY A 518 4.10 -30.73 -4.50
N TRP A 519 3.81 -29.48 -4.84
CA TRP A 519 4.03 -28.90 -6.16
C TRP A 519 4.72 -27.55 -6.02
N VAL A 520 5.45 -27.18 -7.05
CA VAL A 520 5.79 -25.79 -7.33
C VAL A 520 5.10 -25.43 -8.63
N LEU A 521 4.32 -24.35 -8.60
CA LEU A 521 3.51 -23.91 -9.73
C LEU A 521 4.10 -22.64 -10.31
N GLN A 522 4.00 -22.50 -11.64
CA GLN A 522 4.21 -21.24 -12.35
C GLN A 522 2.97 -20.94 -13.18
N PHE A 523 2.43 -19.74 -13.04
CA PHE A 523 1.18 -19.38 -13.71
C PHE A 523 1.11 -17.89 -14.05
N ASN A 524 0.26 -17.52 -15.01
CA ASN A 524 -0.20 -16.16 -15.19
C ASN A 524 -1.74 -16.11 -15.10
N GLY A 525 -2.30 -14.90 -15.15
CA GLY A 525 -3.74 -14.68 -15.10
C GLY A 525 -4.48 -15.41 -16.22
N ARG A 526 -4.00 -15.30 -17.46
CA ARG A 526 -4.55 -16.02 -18.62
C ARG A 526 -4.66 -17.53 -18.39
N GLY A 527 -3.64 -18.15 -17.82
CA GLY A 527 -3.63 -19.60 -17.56
C GLY A 527 -4.55 -20.04 -16.43
N LEU A 528 -4.74 -19.21 -15.40
CA LEU A 528 -5.70 -19.49 -14.31
C LEU A 528 -7.16 -19.38 -14.78
N HIS A 529 -7.44 -18.48 -15.73
CA HIS A 529 -8.79 -18.22 -16.25
C HIS A 529 -9.12 -19.00 -17.54
N ASP A 530 -8.13 -19.64 -18.18
CA ASP A 530 -8.34 -20.55 -19.30
C ASP A 530 -8.86 -21.91 -18.81
N GLU A 531 -10.02 -22.33 -19.32
CA GLU A 531 -10.74 -23.53 -18.86
C GLU A 531 -9.89 -24.82 -18.99
N ALA A 532 -9.14 -24.96 -20.08
CA ALA A 532 -8.34 -26.16 -20.33
C ALA A 532 -7.12 -26.23 -19.40
N THR A 533 -6.44 -25.10 -19.19
CA THR A 533 -5.22 -25.02 -18.39
C THR A 533 -5.54 -25.08 -16.90
N ALA A 534 -6.56 -24.33 -16.46
CA ALA A 534 -7.11 -24.39 -15.11
C ALA A 534 -7.67 -25.79 -14.78
N GLY A 535 -8.35 -26.45 -15.73
CA GLY A 535 -8.87 -27.80 -15.57
C GLY A 535 -7.78 -28.83 -15.27
N ARG A 536 -6.68 -28.79 -16.01
CA ARG A 536 -5.50 -29.66 -15.77
C ARG A 536 -4.91 -29.43 -14.38
N LEU A 537 -4.73 -28.16 -14.00
CA LEU A 537 -4.16 -27.84 -12.68
C LEU A 537 -5.06 -28.32 -11.54
N ARG A 538 -6.39 -28.18 -11.65
CA ARG A 538 -7.33 -28.72 -10.66
C ARG A 538 -7.23 -30.24 -10.55
N GLU A 539 -7.15 -30.94 -11.69
CA GLU A 539 -7.00 -32.40 -11.71
C GLU A 539 -5.71 -32.84 -11.00
N GLU A 540 -4.58 -32.17 -11.30
CA GLU A 540 -3.28 -32.46 -10.68
C GLU A 540 -3.27 -32.23 -9.17
N LEU A 541 -3.94 -31.16 -8.70
CA LEU A 541 -4.02 -30.84 -7.28
C LEU A 541 -5.01 -31.74 -6.52
N SER A 542 -6.03 -32.29 -7.20
CA SER A 542 -7.16 -33.00 -6.56
C SER A 542 -6.79 -34.27 -5.77
N GLY A 543 -5.63 -34.87 -6.01
CA GLY A 543 -5.19 -36.07 -5.30
C GLY A 543 -4.69 -35.78 -3.88
N GLY A 544 -4.94 -36.68 -2.93
CA GLY A 544 -4.45 -36.56 -1.55
C GLY A 544 -5.48 -35.96 -0.59
N SER A 545 -5.05 -35.00 0.23
CA SER A 545 -5.92 -34.29 1.19
C SER A 545 -6.87 -33.29 0.52
N ASN A 546 -7.93 -32.85 1.23
CA ASN A 546 -8.90 -31.86 0.72
C ASN A 546 -8.40 -30.40 0.82
N GLU A 547 -7.42 -30.14 1.67
CA GLU A 547 -6.84 -28.83 1.92
C GLU A 547 -5.39 -28.82 1.45
N CYS A 548 -4.87 -27.64 1.12
CA CYS A 548 -3.46 -27.46 0.81
C CYS A 548 -2.92 -26.18 1.45
N VAL A 549 -1.61 -26.08 1.50
CA VAL A 549 -0.86 -24.94 2.01
C VAL A 549 -0.21 -24.23 0.83
N LEU A 550 -0.44 -22.92 0.71
CA LEU A 550 0.20 -22.05 -0.26
C LEU A 550 1.34 -21.26 0.40
N ASP A 551 2.51 -21.30 -0.21
CA ASP A 551 3.70 -20.57 0.20
C ASP A 551 4.16 -19.65 -0.95
N PHE A 552 3.99 -18.33 -0.79
CA PHE A 552 4.34 -17.31 -1.79
C PHE A 552 5.71 -16.65 -1.57
N GLY A 553 6.37 -16.93 -0.45
CA GLY A 553 7.68 -16.40 -0.10
C GLY A 553 7.96 -16.53 1.39
N ASP A 554 9.02 -15.89 1.87
CA ASP A 554 9.41 -15.98 3.28
C ASP A 554 8.45 -15.22 4.22
N THR A 555 7.79 -14.18 3.71
CA THR A 555 6.93 -13.28 4.49
C THR A 555 5.44 -13.58 4.33
N LEU A 556 5.05 -14.33 3.29
CA LEU A 556 3.67 -14.76 3.04
C LEU A 556 3.65 -16.25 2.71
N ARG A 557 3.40 -17.08 3.72
CA ARG A 557 3.39 -18.54 3.59
C ARG A 557 2.41 -19.19 4.57
N GLN A 558 2.27 -20.50 4.50
CA GLN A 558 1.38 -21.25 5.38
C GLN A 558 -0.11 -20.90 5.23
N ILE A 559 -0.54 -20.40 4.07
CA ILE A 559 -1.95 -20.09 3.80
C ILE A 559 -2.68 -21.40 3.52
N VAL A 560 -3.55 -21.83 4.44
CA VAL A 560 -4.35 -23.05 4.27
C VAL A 560 -5.60 -22.74 3.46
N VAL A 561 -5.83 -23.48 2.39
CA VAL A 561 -7.02 -23.33 1.54
C VAL A 561 -7.61 -24.68 1.11
N PRO A 562 -8.94 -24.78 0.96
CA PRO A 562 -9.56 -25.91 0.27
C PRO A 562 -9.03 -26.02 -1.16
N LYS A 563 -8.76 -27.25 -1.61
CA LYS A 563 -8.19 -27.47 -2.95
C LYS A 563 -9.06 -26.98 -4.10
N GLU A 564 -10.37 -26.98 -3.91
CA GLU A 564 -11.34 -26.46 -4.88
C GLU A 564 -11.23 -24.94 -5.05
N GLU A 565 -10.72 -24.22 -4.06
CA GLU A 565 -10.57 -22.75 -4.03
C GLU A 565 -9.15 -22.28 -4.39
N VAL A 566 -8.19 -23.20 -4.62
CA VAL A 566 -6.78 -22.83 -4.82
C VAL A 566 -6.60 -21.81 -5.93
N LEU A 567 -7.20 -22.05 -7.10
CA LEU A 567 -7.02 -21.17 -8.25
C LEU A 567 -7.58 -19.76 -7.98
N ASP A 568 -8.71 -19.68 -7.28
CA ASP A 568 -9.31 -18.41 -6.87
C ASP A 568 -8.41 -17.69 -5.86
N GLN A 569 -7.84 -18.43 -4.90
CA GLN A 569 -6.87 -17.86 -3.95
C GLN A 569 -5.58 -17.41 -4.63
N LEU A 570 -5.08 -18.15 -5.63
CA LEU A 570 -3.91 -17.76 -6.43
C LEU A 570 -4.19 -16.44 -7.15
N ALA A 571 -5.33 -16.33 -7.84
CA ALA A 571 -5.73 -15.10 -8.53
C ALA A 571 -5.88 -13.93 -7.54
N LEU A 572 -6.55 -14.14 -6.41
CA LEU A 572 -6.77 -13.13 -5.37
C LEU A 572 -5.45 -12.62 -4.76
N THR A 573 -4.54 -13.52 -4.41
CA THR A 573 -3.29 -13.18 -3.71
C THR A 573 -2.27 -12.53 -4.65
N THR A 574 -2.32 -12.85 -5.95
CA THR A 574 -1.41 -12.29 -6.95
C THR A 574 -1.97 -11.09 -7.69
N GLY A 575 -3.29 -10.87 -7.65
CA GLY A 575 -3.96 -9.89 -8.51
C GLY A 575 -4.04 -10.34 -9.97
N ALA A 576 -3.85 -11.63 -10.27
CA ALA A 576 -3.82 -12.14 -11.62
C ALA A 576 -5.22 -12.14 -12.27
N THR A 577 -5.45 -11.15 -13.14
CA THR A 577 -6.69 -10.97 -13.91
C THR A 577 -6.74 -11.88 -15.14
N ALA A 578 -7.91 -12.04 -15.75
CA ALA A 578 -8.09 -12.91 -16.93
C ALA A 578 -7.13 -12.60 -18.08
N ASP A 579 -6.72 -11.34 -18.24
CA ASP A 579 -5.82 -10.94 -19.31
C ASP A 579 -4.36 -10.77 -18.86
N GLY A 580 -4.07 -10.97 -17.57
CA GLY A 580 -2.77 -10.76 -16.95
C GLY A 580 -1.70 -11.69 -17.51
N THR A 581 -0.57 -11.10 -17.93
CA THR A 581 0.55 -11.78 -18.59
C THR A 581 1.75 -12.05 -17.67
N LEU A 582 1.76 -11.45 -16.47
CA LEU A 582 2.81 -11.62 -15.50
C LEU A 582 2.83 -13.05 -14.93
N LEU A 583 4.00 -13.67 -14.91
CA LEU A 583 4.26 -14.98 -14.35
C LEU A 583 4.52 -14.88 -12.84
N HIS A 584 3.72 -15.63 -12.10
CA HIS A 584 3.83 -15.84 -10.66
C HIS A 584 4.32 -17.26 -10.39
N ALA A 585 4.93 -17.45 -9.21
CA ALA A 585 5.27 -18.77 -8.70
C ALA A 585 4.73 -18.95 -7.28
N VAL A 586 4.43 -20.18 -6.91
CA VAL A 586 3.94 -20.56 -5.58
C VAL A 586 4.35 -22.00 -5.27
N VAL A 587 4.67 -22.30 -4.02
CA VAL A 587 4.77 -23.68 -3.55
C VAL A 587 3.43 -24.09 -2.95
N VAL A 588 2.89 -25.21 -3.42
CA VAL A 588 1.65 -25.80 -2.93
C VAL A 588 1.97 -27.14 -2.28
N ARG A 589 1.49 -27.38 -1.07
CA ARG A 589 1.72 -28.66 -0.37
C ARG A 589 0.41 -29.16 0.21
N ASP A 590 0.21 -30.47 0.23
CA ASP A 590 -0.92 -31.06 0.92
C ASP A 590 -0.96 -30.63 2.39
N PHE A 591 -2.16 -30.29 2.87
CA PHE A 591 -2.43 -30.06 4.28
C PHE A 591 -3.19 -31.26 4.84
N ILE A 592 -2.44 -32.22 5.36
CA ILE A 592 -3.01 -33.42 5.99
C ILE A 592 -3.24 -33.09 7.46
N ARG A 593 -4.49 -32.82 7.83
CA ARG A 593 -4.88 -32.59 9.23
C ARG A 593 -4.80 -33.88 10.05
N GLY A 594 -5.33 -34.96 9.46
CA GLY A 594 -5.43 -36.30 10.03
C GLY A 594 -6.23 -36.40 11.33
N SER A 595 -6.42 -37.63 11.80
CA SER A 595 -7.03 -37.95 13.10
C SER A 595 -6.03 -37.96 14.25
N LEU A 596 -4.74 -38.21 13.99
CA LEU A 596 -3.67 -38.11 14.99
C LEU A 596 -2.44 -37.40 14.43
N GLY A 597 -1.91 -36.45 15.18
CA GLY A 597 -0.55 -35.95 15.01
C GLY A 597 0.43 -36.81 15.80
N VAL A 598 1.54 -37.19 15.20
CA VAL A 598 2.47 -38.18 15.78
C VAL A 598 3.92 -37.71 15.63
N ILE A 599 4.72 -37.89 16.68
CA ILE A 599 6.17 -37.68 16.64
C ILE A 599 6.86 -38.96 17.09
N SER A 600 7.80 -39.48 16.31
CA SER A 600 8.57 -40.67 16.66
C SER A 600 10.06 -40.39 16.80
N ARG A 601 10.71 -41.19 17.64
CA ARG A 601 12.15 -41.09 17.91
C ARG A 601 12.73 -42.42 18.38
N ARG A 602 13.99 -42.69 18.04
CA ARG A 602 14.79 -43.78 18.63
C ARG A 602 15.12 -43.49 20.11
N ALA A 603 15.01 -44.50 20.96
CA ALA A 603 15.41 -44.45 22.36
C ALA A 603 16.21 -45.71 22.75
N GLY A 604 17.55 -45.63 22.68
CA GLY A 604 18.40 -46.81 22.81
C GLY A 604 18.14 -47.83 21.69
N ASP A 605 17.89 -49.07 22.06
CA ASP A 605 17.48 -50.16 21.14
C ASP A 605 15.97 -50.12 20.82
N GLY A 606 15.23 -49.23 21.46
CA GLY A 606 13.78 -49.07 21.36
C GLY A 606 13.29 -47.88 20.53
N LEU A 607 11.98 -47.62 20.62
CA LEU A 607 11.25 -46.55 19.93
C LEU A 607 10.32 -45.85 20.91
N VAL A 608 10.26 -44.53 20.86
CA VAL A 608 9.23 -43.72 21.54
C VAL A 608 8.40 -43.02 20.48
N VAL A 609 7.08 -43.13 20.60
CA VAL A 609 6.10 -42.48 19.72
C VAL A 609 5.14 -41.68 20.59
N GLU A 610 5.12 -40.37 20.40
CA GLU A 610 4.17 -39.48 21.07
C GLU A 610 3.08 -39.06 20.08
N TYR A 611 1.82 -39.01 20.52
CA TYR A 611 0.71 -38.70 19.63
C TYR A 611 -0.41 -37.92 20.33
N THR A 612 -1.23 -37.22 19.54
CA THR A 612 -2.40 -36.47 20.01
C THR A 612 -3.48 -36.37 18.92
N ASP A 613 -4.75 -36.33 19.31
CA ASP A 613 -5.88 -36.08 18.42
C ASP A 613 -6.12 -34.57 18.17
N GLU A 614 -5.41 -33.70 18.87
CA GLU A 614 -5.44 -32.24 18.67
C GLU A 614 -4.60 -31.78 17.45
N GLY A 615 -3.91 -32.71 16.77
CA GLY A 615 -3.15 -32.50 15.55
C GLY A 615 -1.64 -32.24 15.73
N LEU A 616 -0.86 -32.51 14.68
CA LEU A 616 0.62 -32.50 14.72
C LEU A 616 1.21 -31.13 15.09
N MET A 617 0.65 -30.04 14.56
CA MET A 617 1.15 -28.70 14.89
C MET A 617 0.94 -28.35 16.36
N ALA A 618 -0.18 -28.80 16.95
CA ALA A 618 -0.48 -28.54 18.35
C ALA A 618 0.48 -29.31 19.27
N LEU A 619 0.83 -30.55 18.88
CA LEU A 619 1.85 -31.36 19.54
C LEU A 619 3.23 -30.70 19.47
N ASN A 620 3.68 -30.33 18.27
CA ASN A 620 4.97 -29.65 18.05
C ASN A 620 5.10 -28.36 18.86
N ARG A 621 4.02 -27.57 18.95
CA ARG A 621 4.00 -26.28 19.65
C ARG A 621 3.78 -26.40 21.16
N GLY A 622 3.56 -27.61 21.66
CA GLY A 622 3.21 -27.85 23.06
C GLY A 622 1.90 -27.20 23.46
N THR A 623 0.98 -26.97 22.52
CA THR A 623 -0.36 -26.43 22.81
C THR A 623 -1.38 -27.53 23.06
N ALA A 624 -1.04 -28.80 22.83
CA ALA A 624 -1.86 -29.99 23.11
C ALA A 624 -1.14 -30.94 24.10
N GLY A 625 -1.92 -31.77 24.79
CA GLY A 625 -1.36 -32.90 25.55
C GLY A 625 -1.03 -34.07 24.62
N GLY A 626 0.06 -34.80 24.91
CA GLY A 626 0.47 -35.98 24.16
C GLY A 626 0.40 -37.25 25.00
N GLU A 627 -0.01 -38.36 24.39
CA GLU A 627 0.16 -39.70 24.94
C GLU A 627 1.36 -40.40 24.28
N THR A 628 1.92 -41.39 24.97
CA THR A 628 3.18 -42.02 24.53
C THR A 628 3.05 -43.53 24.39
N ILE A 629 3.51 -44.05 23.26
CA ILE A 629 3.83 -45.46 23.04
C ILE A 629 5.34 -45.65 23.24
N VAL A 630 5.71 -46.62 24.08
CA VAL A 630 7.10 -46.97 24.34
C VAL A 630 7.33 -48.41 23.87
N VAL A 631 8.33 -48.60 23.00
CA VAL A 631 8.82 -49.90 22.56
C VAL A 631 10.21 -50.11 23.16
N GLY A 632 10.39 -51.16 23.95
CA GLY A 632 11.64 -51.42 24.67
C GLY A 632 12.79 -51.80 23.74
N ASP A 633 12.57 -52.76 22.83
CA ASP A 633 13.54 -53.21 21.84
C ASP A 633 12.84 -53.55 20.52
N ILE A 634 13.19 -52.82 19.45
CA ILE A 634 12.60 -52.99 18.11
C ILE A 634 12.90 -54.40 17.55
N SER A 635 14.03 -55.02 17.94
CA SER A 635 14.48 -56.32 17.41
C SER A 635 13.68 -57.51 17.93
N LEU A 636 12.96 -57.36 19.04
CA LEU A 636 12.12 -58.40 19.64
C LEU A 636 10.75 -58.54 18.96
N GLY A 637 10.38 -57.60 18.09
CA GLY A 637 9.06 -57.50 17.47
C GLY A 637 8.00 -56.87 18.38
N PHE A 638 6.94 -56.32 17.78
CA PHE A 638 5.92 -55.55 18.50
C PHE A 638 4.89 -56.41 19.27
N ASP A 639 4.80 -57.71 18.96
CA ASP A 639 3.92 -58.67 19.66
C ASP A 639 4.58 -59.31 20.90
N ALA A 640 5.85 -58.98 21.19
CA ALA A 640 6.57 -59.55 22.32
C ALA A 640 5.95 -59.11 23.66
N PRO A 641 5.71 -60.04 24.62
CA PRO A 641 5.10 -59.69 25.90
C PRO A 641 5.90 -58.60 26.62
N GLU A 642 5.20 -57.59 27.13
CA GLU A 642 5.77 -56.45 27.89
C GLU A 642 6.77 -55.58 27.10
N ASN A 643 6.92 -55.78 25.77
CA ASN A 643 7.82 -54.97 24.94
C ASN A 643 7.20 -53.63 24.50
N VAL A 644 5.88 -53.57 24.32
CA VAL A 644 5.14 -52.37 23.92
C VAL A 644 4.22 -51.91 25.05
N SER A 645 4.32 -50.64 25.41
CA SER A 645 3.45 -49.96 26.37
C SER A 645 2.71 -48.84 25.65
N ALA A 646 1.38 -48.92 25.54
CA ALA A 646 0.52 -47.93 24.89
C ALA A 646 -0.78 -47.71 25.67
N ALA A 647 -1.34 -46.50 25.62
CA ALA A 647 -2.69 -46.22 26.09
C ALA A 647 -3.75 -46.69 25.06
N PRO A 648 -5.02 -46.93 25.47
CA PRO A 648 -6.07 -47.38 24.54
C PRO A 648 -6.29 -46.46 23.33
N SER A 649 -6.08 -45.15 23.49
CA SER A 649 -6.21 -44.13 22.43
C SER A 649 -5.15 -44.26 21.33
N GLY A 650 -4.08 -45.04 21.56
CA GLY A 650 -3.01 -45.30 20.59
C GLY A 650 -3.21 -46.56 19.77
N GLU A 651 -4.33 -47.28 19.92
CA GLU A 651 -4.59 -48.57 19.24
C GLU A 651 -4.43 -48.48 17.71
N ALA A 652 -4.88 -47.38 17.11
CA ALA A 652 -4.76 -47.12 15.68
C ALA A 652 -3.31 -46.99 15.18
N LEU A 653 -2.35 -46.68 16.07
CA LEU A 653 -0.94 -46.57 15.70
C LEU A 653 -0.17 -47.89 15.83
N LEU A 654 -0.74 -48.89 16.52
CA LEU A 654 -0.07 -50.18 16.75
C LEU A 654 0.20 -50.92 15.43
N GLU A 655 -0.71 -50.84 14.46
CA GLU A 655 -0.55 -51.45 13.14
C GLU A 655 0.54 -50.76 12.28
N HIS A 656 0.91 -49.53 12.63
CA HIS A 656 1.94 -48.75 11.94
C HIS A 656 3.31 -48.76 12.62
N LEU A 657 3.47 -49.43 13.77
CA LEU A 657 4.74 -49.40 14.53
C LEU A 657 5.93 -49.94 13.74
N ASP A 658 5.75 -50.96 12.89
CA ASP A 658 6.81 -51.47 12.02
C ASP A 658 7.28 -50.43 11.01
N GLU A 659 6.32 -49.73 10.39
CA GLU A 659 6.59 -48.65 9.44
C GLU A 659 7.32 -47.49 10.12
N ILE A 660 6.81 -47.03 11.26
CA ILE A 660 7.41 -45.96 12.06
C ILE A 660 8.82 -46.35 12.49
N ALA A 661 9.02 -47.55 13.05
CA ALA A 661 10.32 -48.00 13.54
C ALA A 661 11.35 -48.09 12.41
N ARG A 662 10.96 -48.70 11.28
CA ARG A 662 11.83 -48.87 10.11
C ARG A 662 12.29 -47.54 9.54
N PHE A 663 11.38 -46.59 9.35
CA PHE A 663 11.75 -45.28 8.81
C PHE A 663 12.50 -44.42 9.82
N THR A 664 12.09 -44.44 11.09
CA THR A 664 12.78 -43.74 12.19
C THR A 664 14.21 -44.21 12.33
N THR A 665 14.44 -45.53 12.24
CA THR A 665 15.78 -46.12 12.26
C THR A 665 16.59 -45.71 11.03
N ALA A 666 16.01 -45.79 9.83
CA ALA A 666 16.71 -45.44 8.61
C ALA A 666 17.12 -43.95 8.56
N MET A 667 16.25 -43.04 9.03
CA MET A 667 16.57 -41.62 9.16
C MET A 667 17.63 -41.39 10.24
N HIS A 668 17.55 -42.12 11.36
CA HIS A 668 18.55 -42.04 12.43
C HIS A 668 19.94 -42.48 11.97
N ASP A 669 20.02 -43.59 11.24
CA ASP A 669 21.30 -44.09 10.71
C ASP A 669 21.93 -43.13 9.70
N LYS A 670 21.11 -42.38 8.97
CA LYS A 670 21.57 -41.43 7.94
C LYS A 670 21.95 -40.06 8.49
N TYR A 671 21.18 -39.54 9.45
CA TYR A 671 21.30 -38.15 9.93
C TYR A 671 21.72 -38.02 11.39
N GLY A 672 21.85 -39.14 12.12
CA GLY A 672 22.09 -39.16 13.57
C GLY A 672 20.78 -39.06 14.37
N PRO A 673 20.82 -38.60 15.63
CA PRO A 673 19.61 -38.36 16.42
C PRO A 673 18.60 -37.47 15.69
N VAL A 674 17.39 -37.99 15.47
CA VAL A 674 16.31 -37.30 14.76
C VAL A 674 14.96 -37.57 15.42
N THR A 675 14.08 -36.58 15.36
CA THR A 675 12.63 -36.75 15.54
C THR A 675 11.96 -36.71 14.18
N ILE A 676 10.95 -37.57 14.00
CA ILE A 676 10.15 -37.64 12.78
C ILE A 676 8.71 -37.28 13.11
N GLU A 677 8.13 -36.43 12.29
CA GLU A 677 6.77 -35.95 12.40
C GLU A 677 5.87 -36.64 11.37
N TRP A 678 4.71 -37.07 11.83
CA TRP A 678 3.74 -37.81 11.04
C TRP A 678 2.32 -37.34 11.31
N VAL A 679 1.45 -37.67 10.37
CA VAL A 679 0.01 -37.53 10.52
C VAL A 679 -0.65 -38.83 10.12
N LEU A 680 -1.51 -39.37 10.99
CA LEU A 680 -2.39 -40.49 10.68
C LEU A 680 -3.70 -39.93 10.14
N ASP A 681 -4.10 -40.32 8.93
CA ASP A 681 -5.37 -39.94 8.31
C ASP A 681 -6.08 -41.19 7.75
N GLY A 682 -7.21 -41.56 8.36
CA GLY A 682 -7.84 -42.86 8.10
C GLY A 682 -6.86 -44.02 8.36
N PRO A 683 -6.70 -44.98 7.43
CA PRO A 683 -5.73 -46.08 7.56
C PRO A 683 -4.31 -45.72 7.08
N GLY A 684 -4.06 -44.46 6.69
CA GLY A 684 -2.80 -44.02 6.10
C GLY A 684 -1.95 -43.23 7.10
N LEU A 685 -0.68 -43.62 7.25
CA LEU A 685 0.31 -42.85 8.00
C LEU A 685 1.22 -42.08 7.03
N PHE A 686 1.29 -40.75 7.21
CA PHE A 686 2.03 -39.86 6.31
C PHE A 686 3.20 -39.22 7.05
N PHE A 687 4.39 -39.30 6.45
CA PHE A 687 5.55 -38.51 6.89
C PHE A 687 5.38 -37.04 6.48
N VAL A 688 5.67 -36.12 7.41
CA VAL A 688 5.47 -34.67 7.22
C VAL A 688 6.79 -33.90 7.26
N ASP A 689 7.55 -33.99 8.36
CA ASP A 689 8.83 -33.30 8.53
C ASP A 689 9.72 -34.06 9.52
N TYR A 690 10.97 -33.61 9.65
CA TYR A 690 11.90 -34.14 10.63
C TYR A 690 12.78 -33.01 11.19
N SER A 691 13.31 -33.26 12.39
CA SER A 691 14.30 -32.39 13.03
C SER A 691 15.52 -33.21 13.44
N VAL A 692 16.71 -32.72 13.11
CA VAL A 692 17.99 -33.28 13.57
C VAL A 692 18.30 -32.64 14.93
N LEU A 693 18.83 -33.44 15.86
CA LEU A 693 19.03 -33.03 17.24
C LEU A 693 20.53 -32.93 17.54
N ASP A 694 20.92 -31.89 18.26
CA ASP A 694 22.31 -31.68 18.68
C ASP A 694 22.58 -32.30 20.07
N GLY A 695 23.44 -33.32 20.14
CA GLY A 695 23.95 -33.89 21.40
C GLY A 695 23.41 -35.26 21.81
N ASP A 696 23.81 -35.73 23.00
CA ASP A 696 23.46 -37.03 23.58
C ASP A 696 22.08 -36.94 24.26
N ASP A 697 21.05 -36.90 23.42
CA ASP A 697 19.68 -36.59 23.82
C ASP A 697 18.91 -37.91 24.05
N THR A 698 19.19 -38.58 25.17
CA THR A 698 18.53 -39.83 25.53
C THR A 698 17.21 -39.54 26.25
N VAL A 699 16.07 -39.93 25.68
CA VAL A 699 14.78 -39.89 26.39
C VAL A 699 14.79 -41.02 27.43
N VAL A 700 14.87 -40.67 28.71
CA VAL A 700 14.82 -41.64 29.82
C VAL A 700 13.37 -41.80 30.27
N VAL A 701 12.81 -42.99 30.05
CA VAL A 701 11.48 -43.37 30.56
C VAL A 701 11.67 -44.05 31.91
N ALA A 702 11.26 -43.41 33.01
CA ALA A 702 11.32 -43.97 34.35
C ALA A 702 9.91 -44.02 34.98
N HIS A 703 9.46 -45.21 35.38
CA HIS A 703 8.26 -45.41 36.21
C HIS A 703 6.96 -44.70 35.78
N GLY A 704 6.72 -44.54 34.47
CA GLY A 704 5.46 -43.99 33.95
C GLY A 704 5.34 -42.46 34.03
N GLU A 705 6.38 -41.76 34.50
CA GLU A 705 6.47 -40.29 34.45
C GLU A 705 7.49 -39.89 33.38
N VAL A 706 7.09 -38.94 32.53
CA VAL A 706 7.90 -38.49 31.40
C VAL A 706 8.79 -37.33 31.85
N SER A 707 10.10 -37.57 31.94
CA SER A 707 11.08 -36.48 32.08
C SER A 707 11.18 -35.72 30.76
N ILE A 708 10.78 -34.45 30.76
CA ILE A 708 10.83 -33.58 29.56
C ILE A 708 12.27 -33.19 29.29
N SER A 709 13.02 -32.76 30.31
CA SER A 709 14.45 -32.51 30.23
C SER A 709 15.12 -32.94 31.54
N PRO A 710 16.14 -33.83 31.50
CA PRO A 710 16.79 -34.34 32.70
C PRO A 710 17.64 -33.27 33.40
N GLY A 711 17.93 -33.47 34.68
CA GLY A 711 18.82 -32.60 35.46
C GLY A 711 18.21 -32.16 36.80
N THR A 712 18.90 -31.23 37.45
CA THR A 712 18.53 -30.72 38.78
C THR A 712 18.48 -29.20 38.80
N ALA A 713 17.40 -28.63 39.31
CA ALA A 713 17.23 -27.19 39.43
C ALA A 713 16.57 -26.83 40.77
N GLN A 714 16.88 -25.64 41.29
CA GLN A 714 16.20 -25.07 42.46
C GLN A 714 16.01 -23.58 42.23
N GLY A 715 14.82 -23.06 42.56
CA GLY A 715 14.55 -21.64 42.46
C GLY A 715 13.14 -21.26 42.93
N PRO A 716 12.87 -19.94 43.03
CA PRO A 716 11.54 -19.44 43.32
C PRO A 716 10.55 -19.77 42.19
N LEU A 717 9.29 -20.01 42.53
CA LEU A 717 8.27 -20.36 41.54
C LEU A 717 7.65 -19.11 40.90
N LEU A 718 7.60 -19.07 39.57
CA LEU A 718 6.83 -18.10 38.79
C LEU A 718 5.76 -18.83 38.00
N ARG A 719 4.48 -18.54 38.25
CA ARG A 719 3.35 -19.15 37.54
C ARG A 719 2.87 -18.25 36.42
N LEU A 720 2.65 -18.83 35.23
CA LEU A 720 2.06 -18.17 34.08
C LEU A 720 0.65 -18.76 33.86
N ASP A 721 -0.39 -17.99 34.20
CA ASP A 721 -1.78 -18.45 34.19
C ASP A 721 -2.56 -18.06 32.92
N ASP A 722 -2.01 -17.21 32.06
CA ASP A 722 -2.67 -16.75 30.81
C ASP A 722 -2.44 -17.75 29.67
N ASP A 723 -3.15 -18.87 29.76
CA ASP A 723 -3.07 -20.00 28.81
C ASP A 723 -3.37 -19.58 27.37
N GLU A 724 -4.35 -18.69 27.19
CA GLU A 724 -4.80 -18.22 25.88
C GLU A 724 -3.74 -17.36 25.19
N LEU A 725 -3.11 -16.45 25.94
CA LEU A 725 -2.00 -15.65 25.42
C LEU A 725 -0.82 -16.54 25.00
N LEU A 726 -0.41 -17.48 25.84
CA LEU A 726 0.72 -18.38 25.56
C LEU A 726 0.44 -19.28 24.35
N ARG A 727 -0.80 -19.76 24.22
CA ARG A 727 -1.27 -20.54 23.06
C ARG A 727 -1.20 -19.70 21.79
N ARG A 728 -1.77 -18.49 21.80
CA ARG A 728 -1.75 -17.57 20.64
C ARG A 728 -0.33 -17.24 20.19
N LEU A 729 0.57 -16.95 21.14
CA LEU A 729 1.98 -16.64 20.85
C LEU A 729 2.76 -17.85 20.32
N SER A 730 2.37 -19.07 20.71
CA SER A 730 3.02 -20.30 20.23
C SER A 730 2.55 -20.73 18.84
N ILE A 731 1.50 -20.10 18.29
CA ILE A 731 0.96 -20.38 16.95
C ILE A 731 1.69 -19.56 15.85
N GLY A 732 2.48 -18.55 16.20
CA GLY A 732 3.27 -17.76 15.25
C GLY A 732 4.65 -18.35 14.90
N PRO A 733 5.31 -17.92 13.82
CA PRO A 733 6.68 -18.31 13.46
C PRO A 733 7.76 -17.51 14.20
N ALA A 734 7.39 -16.65 15.16
CA ALA A 734 8.32 -16.03 16.11
C ALA A 734 9.19 -17.04 16.89
N VAL A 735 8.82 -18.33 16.82
CA VAL A 735 9.51 -19.46 17.45
C VAL A 735 10.15 -20.42 16.43
N SER A 736 10.34 -20.01 15.18
CA SER A 736 11.02 -20.84 14.17
C SER A 736 12.52 -20.97 14.49
N ILE A 737 13.02 -22.21 14.41
CA ILE A 737 14.27 -22.80 14.96
C ILE A 737 15.59 -22.08 14.61
N ASN A 738 15.61 -20.98 13.87
CA ASN A 738 16.84 -20.28 13.54
C ASN A 738 16.77 -18.79 13.88
N LYS A 739 17.48 -18.44 14.95
CA LYS A 739 18.09 -17.14 15.29
C LYS A 739 17.33 -15.86 14.91
N SER A 740 17.10 -15.07 15.95
CA SER A 740 16.90 -13.60 15.93
C SER A 740 15.68 -13.11 15.14
N GLN A 741 14.49 -13.21 15.74
CA GLN A 741 13.53 -12.11 15.65
C GLN A 741 13.59 -11.31 16.95
N ASP A 742 13.54 -9.99 16.83
CA ASP A 742 13.61 -9.06 17.94
C ASP A 742 12.34 -9.22 18.80
N VAL A 743 12.48 -9.91 19.94
CA VAL A 743 11.41 -10.24 20.90
C VAL A 743 10.74 -8.97 21.48
N SER A 744 11.34 -7.80 21.24
CA SER A 744 10.95 -6.49 21.76
C SER A 744 9.68 -5.89 21.15
N GLU A 745 9.14 -6.45 20.05
CA GLU A 745 7.96 -5.90 19.37
C GLU A 745 6.60 -6.41 19.91
N HIS A 746 6.58 -7.40 20.81
CA HIS A 746 5.33 -7.98 21.31
C HIS A 746 5.10 -7.68 22.80
N ASP A 747 4.17 -6.75 23.11
CA ASP A 747 3.87 -6.28 24.47
C ASP A 747 3.63 -7.40 25.49
N GLY A 748 2.88 -8.44 25.10
CA GLY A 748 2.61 -9.60 25.96
C GLY A 748 3.86 -10.38 26.37
N LEU A 749 4.80 -10.58 25.44
CA LEU A 749 6.03 -11.35 25.69
C LEU A 749 7.05 -10.52 26.48
N ALA A 750 7.13 -9.21 26.20
CA ALA A 750 7.93 -8.26 26.97
C ALA A 750 7.54 -8.27 28.46
N ARG A 751 6.24 -8.28 28.78
CA ARG A 751 5.75 -8.36 30.17
C ARG A 751 6.19 -9.66 30.88
N ILE A 752 6.15 -10.80 30.18
CA ILE A 752 6.59 -12.09 30.75
C ILE A 752 8.10 -12.06 31.01
N LEU A 753 8.88 -11.53 30.07
CA LEU A 753 10.33 -11.42 30.19
C LEU A 753 10.72 -10.49 31.36
N ASP A 754 10.03 -9.37 31.52
CA ASP A 754 10.23 -8.43 32.64
C ASP A 754 9.87 -9.07 33.98
N ALA A 755 8.79 -9.87 34.04
CA ALA A 755 8.40 -10.59 35.25
C ALA A 755 9.45 -11.64 35.66
N VAL A 756 10.05 -12.37 34.71
CA VAL A 756 11.15 -13.31 34.98
C VAL A 756 12.40 -12.56 35.47
N LYS A 757 12.76 -11.46 34.81
CA LYS A 757 13.95 -10.64 35.13
C LYS A 757 13.83 -9.91 36.47
N ALA A 758 12.63 -9.77 37.03
CA ALA A 758 12.41 -9.16 38.33
C ALA A 758 12.87 -10.02 39.52
N PHE A 759 13.17 -11.30 39.31
CA PHE A 759 13.68 -12.18 40.37
C PHE A 759 15.20 -12.07 40.53
N ASP A 760 15.68 -11.98 41.77
CA ASP A 760 17.12 -11.96 42.10
C ASP A 760 17.83 -13.30 41.78
N GLN A 761 17.06 -14.40 41.73
CA GLN A 761 17.51 -15.73 41.35
C GLN A 761 16.64 -16.24 40.21
N LYS A 762 17.23 -16.94 39.24
CA LYS A 762 16.51 -17.50 38.10
C LYS A 762 15.33 -18.38 38.57
N PRO A 763 14.07 -18.02 38.28
CA PRO A 763 12.92 -18.75 38.78
C PRO A 763 12.75 -20.10 38.06
N ILE A 764 11.97 -20.98 38.68
CA ILE A 764 11.36 -22.13 38.02
C ILE A 764 9.99 -21.69 37.51
N VAL A 765 9.78 -21.78 36.20
CA VAL A 765 8.52 -21.36 35.57
C VAL A 765 7.52 -22.51 35.57
N VAL A 766 6.30 -22.23 36.04
CA VAL A 766 5.15 -23.14 35.98
C VAL A 766 4.19 -22.65 34.90
N ALA A 767 3.86 -23.53 33.96
CA ALA A 767 2.86 -23.26 32.92
C ALA A 767 2.00 -24.51 32.70
N SER A 768 0.82 -24.34 32.11
CA SER A 768 -0.08 -25.48 31.84
C SER A 768 0.58 -26.54 30.95
N ARG A 769 1.33 -26.10 29.94
CA ARG A 769 1.89 -26.93 28.86
C ARG A 769 3.24 -26.38 28.39
N PRO A 770 4.07 -27.19 27.70
CA PRO A 770 5.37 -26.77 27.18
C PRO A 770 5.25 -25.89 25.92
N TYR A 771 4.59 -24.75 26.05
CA TYR A 771 4.35 -23.77 24.99
C TYR A 771 5.66 -23.32 24.32
N ALA A 772 5.76 -23.47 23.00
CA ALA A 772 6.97 -23.16 22.24
C ALA A 772 7.51 -21.73 22.49
N VAL A 773 6.61 -20.76 22.69
CA VAL A 773 6.99 -19.36 23.00
C VAL A 773 7.88 -19.24 24.24
N LEU A 774 7.79 -20.16 25.20
CA LEU A 774 8.59 -20.14 26.43
C LEU A 774 10.08 -20.38 26.20
N SER A 775 10.49 -20.77 24.99
CA SER A 775 11.89 -20.90 24.59
C SER A 775 12.69 -19.60 24.79
N VAL A 776 12.04 -18.43 24.67
CA VAL A 776 12.69 -17.13 24.92
C VAL A 776 13.14 -16.94 26.37
N LEU A 777 12.62 -17.75 27.30
CA LEU A 777 12.94 -17.68 28.73
C LEU A 777 14.12 -18.57 29.12
N ILE A 778 14.60 -19.46 28.24
CA ILE A 778 15.62 -20.48 28.54
C ILE A 778 16.86 -19.88 29.22
N GLU A 779 17.35 -18.73 28.75
CA GLU A 779 18.53 -18.09 29.34
C GLU A 779 18.27 -17.39 30.69
N HIS A 780 17.01 -17.24 31.09
CA HIS A 780 16.57 -16.46 32.24
C HIS A 780 15.95 -17.29 33.38
N VAL A 781 15.76 -18.59 33.19
CA VAL A 781 15.14 -19.49 34.17
C VAL A 781 16.09 -20.60 34.62
N SER A 782 15.78 -21.23 35.75
CA SER A 782 16.54 -22.37 36.28
C SER A 782 15.92 -23.72 35.91
N GLY A 783 14.62 -23.75 35.60
CA GLY A 783 13.91 -24.95 35.17
C GLY A 783 12.44 -24.68 34.85
N PHE A 784 11.74 -25.71 34.36
CA PHE A 784 10.31 -25.65 34.06
C PHE A 784 9.52 -26.78 34.72
N VAL A 785 8.28 -26.48 35.07
CA VAL A 785 7.28 -27.46 35.50
C VAL A 785 6.03 -27.24 34.65
N PHE A 786 5.54 -28.32 34.03
CA PHE A 786 4.34 -28.27 33.20
C PHE A 786 3.23 -29.13 33.80
N ASP A 787 1.99 -28.63 33.82
CA ASP A 787 0.85 -29.42 34.31
C ASP A 787 0.56 -30.63 33.40
N GLN A 788 0.79 -30.48 32.08
CA GLN A 788 0.76 -31.55 31.09
C GLN A 788 2.08 -31.61 30.31
N GLY A 789 2.56 -32.82 30.04
CA GLY A 789 3.87 -33.04 29.40
C GLY A 789 3.78 -33.38 27.92
N SER A 790 4.70 -32.84 27.15
CA SER A 790 5.14 -33.38 25.85
C SER A 790 6.66 -33.54 25.90
N ALA A 791 7.18 -34.73 25.60
CA ALA A 791 8.62 -35.00 25.62
C ALA A 791 9.27 -34.77 24.27
N LEU A 792 8.52 -34.93 23.19
CA LEU A 792 9.03 -34.83 21.82
C LEU A 792 8.69 -33.50 21.14
N GLY A 793 7.88 -32.63 21.78
CA GLY A 793 7.56 -31.29 21.29
C GLY A 793 8.77 -30.34 21.26
N HIS A 794 8.62 -29.21 20.56
CA HIS A 794 9.71 -28.30 20.23
C HIS A 794 10.41 -27.72 21.46
N LEU A 795 9.66 -27.19 22.44
CA LEU A 795 10.27 -26.64 23.65
C LEU A 795 11.09 -27.70 24.41
N ALA A 796 10.60 -28.94 24.46
CA ALA A 796 11.30 -30.03 25.14
C ALA A 796 12.68 -30.30 24.54
N ILE A 797 12.81 -30.21 23.21
CA ILE A 797 14.09 -30.32 22.49
C ILE A 797 15.03 -29.19 22.92
N LEU A 798 14.58 -27.93 22.82
CA LEU A 798 15.40 -26.76 23.16
C LEU A 798 15.85 -26.77 24.64
N LEU A 799 15.00 -27.25 25.54
CA LEU A 799 15.34 -27.37 26.96
C LEU A 799 16.46 -28.38 27.20
N ARG A 800 16.48 -29.50 26.46
CA ARG A 800 17.53 -30.52 26.58
C ARG A 800 18.85 -30.02 25.99
N GLU A 801 18.81 -29.36 24.84
CA GLU A 801 19.98 -28.73 24.21
C GLU A 801 20.59 -27.65 25.12
N ALA A 802 19.75 -26.87 25.80
CA ALA A 802 20.19 -25.85 26.75
C ALA A 802 20.56 -26.41 28.13
N GLY A 803 20.32 -27.69 28.40
CA GLY A 803 20.54 -28.32 29.70
C GLY A 803 19.67 -27.76 30.82
N VAL A 804 18.49 -27.22 30.49
CA VAL A 804 17.52 -26.68 31.45
C VAL A 804 16.56 -27.79 31.90
N PRO A 805 16.53 -28.17 33.19
CA PRO A 805 15.68 -29.25 33.68
C PRO A 805 14.18 -28.94 33.55
N ALA A 806 13.40 -29.93 33.14
CA ALA A 806 11.96 -29.80 32.99
C ALA A 806 11.20 -31.10 33.26
N VAL A 807 10.03 -30.97 33.89
CA VAL A 807 9.20 -32.11 34.31
C VAL A 807 7.71 -31.83 34.11
N ALA A 808 6.95 -32.87 33.75
CA ALA A 808 5.50 -32.86 33.75
C ALA A 808 5.00 -33.26 35.14
N ALA A 809 4.41 -32.32 35.88
CA ALA A 809 3.85 -32.56 37.20
C ALA A 809 2.68 -31.60 37.44
N ALA A 810 1.47 -32.16 37.56
CA ALA A 810 0.26 -31.38 37.76
C ALA A 810 0.11 -30.88 39.21
N GLY A 811 -0.46 -29.69 39.39
CA GLY A 811 -0.90 -29.21 40.71
C GLY A 811 0.25 -28.77 41.63
N VAL A 812 1.38 -28.38 41.04
CA VAL A 812 2.55 -27.89 41.77
C VAL A 812 2.26 -26.50 42.35
N THR A 813 2.30 -26.41 43.68
CA THR A 813 2.06 -25.16 44.45
C THR A 813 3.16 -24.93 45.49
N GLY A 814 3.51 -23.68 45.73
CA GLY A 814 4.47 -23.28 46.77
C GLY A 814 5.23 -22.00 46.40
N THR A 815 6.29 -21.69 47.17
CA THR A 815 7.13 -20.50 46.92
C THR A 815 8.46 -20.84 46.24
N GLU A 816 8.99 -22.04 46.46
CA GLU A 816 10.16 -22.56 45.73
C GLU A 816 9.90 -23.99 45.27
N ALA A 817 10.62 -24.41 44.22
CA ALA A 817 10.65 -25.79 43.76
C ALA A 817 12.08 -26.31 43.63
N VAL A 818 12.22 -27.63 43.74
CA VAL A 818 13.43 -28.40 43.45
C VAL A 818 13.05 -29.47 42.44
N ILE A 819 13.62 -29.41 41.25
CA ILE A 819 13.52 -30.44 40.21
C ILE A 819 14.71 -31.38 40.39
N SER A 820 14.47 -32.69 40.37
CA SER A 820 15.51 -33.72 40.44
C SER A 820 15.14 -34.92 39.54
N ASN A 821 15.77 -34.98 38.36
CA ASN A 821 15.71 -36.11 37.42
C ASN A 821 14.30 -36.69 37.24
N GLY A 822 13.37 -35.84 36.79
CA GLY A 822 11.99 -36.24 36.49
C GLY A 822 11.01 -36.16 37.65
N THR A 823 11.43 -35.67 38.82
CA THR A 823 10.53 -35.39 39.96
C THR A 823 10.64 -33.93 40.42
N VAL A 824 9.59 -33.40 41.02
CA VAL A 824 9.57 -32.04 41.61
C VAL A 824 9.10 -32.08 43.06
N ALA A 825 9.76 -31.31 43.91
CA ALA A 825 9.35 -31.06 45.29
C ALA A 825 9.23 -29.54 45.53
N THR A 826 8.21 -29.09 46.27
CA THR A 826 8.01 -27.67 46.59
C THR A 826 8.16 -27.38 48.08
N THR A 827 8.48 -26.13 48.40
CA THR A 827 8.47 -25.63 49.79
C THR A 827 7.34 -24.59 49.98
N GLY A 828 6.52 -24.81 51.03
CA GLY A 828 5.33 -24.01 51.42
C GLY A 828 4.03 -24.49 50.74
N HIS A 829 2.89 -24.77 51.39
CA HIS A 829 2.32 -24.45 52.70
C HIS A 829 2.46 -25.55 53.77
N LYS A 830 2.84 -25.15 55.00
CA LYS A 830 2.33 -25.78 56.23
C LYS A 830 1.05 -25.04 56.62
N GLY A 831 -0.08 -25.74 56.61
CA GLY A 831 -1.38 -25.21 57.01
C GLY A 831 -2.48 -26.29 57.00
N GLU A 832 -2.32 -27.31 57.85
CA GLU A 832 -3.44 -27.89 58.62
C GLU A 832 -3.31 -27.38 60.06
#